data_AF-A0A7Y7TZU3-F1
#
_entry.id   AF-A0A7Y7TZU3-F1
#
_cell.length_a   1.000
_cell.length_b   1.000
_cell.length_c   1.000
_cell.angle_alpha   90.00
_cell.angle_beta   90.00
_cell.angle_gamma   90.00
#
_symmetry.space_group_name_H-M   'P 1'
#
loop_
_entity.id
_entity.type
_entity.pdbx_description
1 polymer ?
#
loop_
_entity_poly.entity_id
_entity_poly.type
_entity_poly.pdbx_seq_one_letter_code
_entity_poly.pdbx_strand_id
1 'polypeptide(L)'
;MKRTTYLRVYTLASGKFIFILAALYFLGTQHGHAQVQFTPTDDCYIYASGPKAADPYGLIDPDTLKTRKSVSSDQFTRETYVKFNLGNLDTTYISAKVKLYGIVAEAKKVQVFYTDTAWSELTLTGNTRPPGTYINDLLLVAGEGYYSWDVTNYMNSALARGKKEIAFIFKDVAGAASTLDTRWHSKENASGNPPLLELIPGQPAIHRIGAYYVDDLLGNDNNSGASPQLALKSLEKIDSLYFEAGDSILFRSGGTWQGQLSFKGSGKTGKPIIVAKYGSGTNPRIEGMGLFQNTVQLTNQKYIEIQDLSISNLGTAVDFRRGIYIQGDDMGAVTHIFLRRLEVSDVNGSMDGDVSKNNGGIIFEITGSGTPTFFDTLVMENCYIHDVDRTGTAILSSWDTRTSTTDGDWTPSKNVIFRNNTFENTGANALIVRVSFRPLIEHNLFTHCSTKGSGNASFSFNTNYATWQYNEACLTVYNSGDEDAGGFDSDYNSKFTTIQYNFSHDNGYGALLVTGGPGNAFNDGTVIRYNVLANNGDHVIRTSGGATNTSIYNNTVYCRVGLSNISLAWHKSWEGYSSNTKYYNNIFQVMGPGANFDLGSSTGNLFDYNIFFSPSITNEPADAHKLSLNPLLIAPDSIGSLSDSISSYGIRKFSPAINSGMSVPGSPMFDIQGNAVPTYGIPDRGAIEYTGPTAIEENESLSKIDVHPNPAHDFLFINLKMLPKGETEIGFYSSEGRLCYIEKIENNTGEARINIAKAKLKPGIYILKVSSKDSVHLNTQVIID
;
A
#
# COMPACT_ATOMS: atom_id res chain seq x y z
N MET A 1 6.33 -17.73 -45.98
CA MET A 1 6.27 -17.34 -47.41
C MET A 1 5.48 -16.04 -47.52
N LYS A 2 6.10 -14.98 -48.06
CA LYS A 2 5.53 -13.61 -48.15
C LYS A 2 4.27 -13.59 -49.04
N ARG A 3 3.22 -12.89 -48.62
CA ARG A 3 2.22 -12.31 -49.53
C ARG A 3 1.97 -10.86 -49.12
N THR A 4 2.56 -9.97 -49.92
CA THR A 4 2.34 -8.52 -49.93
C THR A 4 1.07 -8.24 -50.74
N THR A 5 0.10 -7.56 -50.16
CA THR A 5 -1.11 -7.12 -50.87
C THR A 5 -0.97 -5.64 -51.24
N TYR A 6 -1.02 -5.36 -52.55
CA TYR A 6 -0.96 -4.01 -53.11
C TYR A 6 -2.30 -3.29 -52.96
N LEU A 7 -2.28 -2.04 -52.45
CA LEU A 7 -3.39 -1.11 -52.54
C LEU A 7 -3.39 -0.46 -53.94
N ARG A 8 -4.47 -0.61 -54.71
CA ARG A 8 -4.74 0.21 -55.91
C ARG A 8 -5.70 1.33 -55.53
N VAL A 9 -5.26 2.57 -55.67
CA VAL A 9 -6.09 3.77 -55.58
C VAL A 9 -6.58 4.13 -56.99
N TYR A 10 -7.89 4.23 -57.18
CA TYR A 10 -8.47 4.88 -58.36
C TYR A 10 -8.94 6.28 -57.96
N THR A 11 -8.43 7.28 -58.66
CA THR A 11 -8.92 8.66 -58.62
C THR A 11 -9.97 8.84 -59.72
N LEU A 12 -11.16 9.33 -59.36
CA LEU A 12 -12.11 9.90 -60.31
C LEU A 12 -12.41 11.35 -59.90
N ALA A 13 -12.47 12.19 -60.93
CA ALA A 13 -12.63 13.63 -60.86
C ALA A 13 -14.06 14.03 -60.45
N SER A 14 -14.17 15.26 -59.94
CA SER A 14 -15.37 16.00 -59.50
C SER A 14 -15.79 15.76 -58.05
N GLY A 15 -15.60 16.81 -57.24
CA GLY A 15 -15.83 16.82 -55.82
C GLY A 15 -17.30 16.76 -55.42
N LYS A 16 -17.58 15.92 -54.43
CA LYS A 16 -18.64 16.02 -53.41
C LYS A 16 -18.32 14.98 -52.34
N PHE A 17 -17.88 15.42 -51.16
CA PHE A 17 -17.75 14.54 -49.99
C PHE A 17 -19.16 14.18 -49.49
N ILE A 18 -19.59 12.96 -49.78
CA ILE A 18 -20.71 12.30 -49.08
C ILE A 18 -20.06 11.18 -48.27
N PHE A 19 -20.01 11.33 -46.94
CA PHE A 19 -19.75 10.20 -46.05
C PHE A 19 -20.98 9.28 -46.10
N ILE A 20 -20.94 8.27 -46.97
CA ILE A 20 -21.83 7.12 -46.86
C ILE A 20 -21.28 6.27 -45.70
N LEU A 21 -21.97 6.26 -44.57
CA LEU A 21 -21.83 5.20 -43.58
C LEU A 21 -22.14 3.88 -44.29
N ALA A 22 -21.11 3.09 -44.58
CA ALA A 22 -21.30 1.68 -44.84
C ALA A 22 -21.62 1.01 -43.51
N ALA A 23 -22.92 0.91 -43.20
CA ALA A 23 -23.41 -0.09 -42.28
C ALA A 23 -23.01 -1.45 -42.83
N LEU A 24 -21.95 -2.03 -42.27
CA LEU A 24 -21.76 -3.48 -42.35
C LEU A 24 -22.91 -4.09 -41.54
N TYR A 25 -24.03 -4.34 -42.21
CA TYR A 25 -24.97 -5.37 -41.84
C TYR A 25 -24.19 -6.69 -41.88
N PHE A 26 -23.60 -7.08 -40.75
CA PHE A 26 -23.34 -8.48 -40.48
C PHE A 26 -24.72 -9.14 -40.43
N LEU A 27 -25.12 -9.73 -41.56
CA LEU A 27 -26.11 -10.80 -41.56
C LEU A 27 -25.56 -11.86 -40.61
N GLY A 28 -26.13 -11.88 -39.41
CA GLY A 28 -25.86 -12.90 -38.40
C GLY A 28 -26.30 -14.24 -38.95
N THR A 29 -25.38 -14.94 -39.60
CA THR A 29 -25.40 -16.40 -39.56
C THR A 29 -25.11 -16.78 -38.12
N GLN A 30 -26.13 -17.27 -37.40
CA GLN A 30 -25.94 -17.95 -36.13
C GLN A 30 -24.94 -19.08 -36.35
N HIS A 31 -23.66 -18.83 -36.06
CA HIS A 31 -22.75 -19.90 -35.73
C HIS A 31 -23.18 -20.39 -34.35
N GLY A 32 -24.00 -21.44 -34.33
CA GLY A 32 -24.32 -22.16 -33.10
C GLY A 32 -23.03 -22.46 -32.35
N HIS A 33 -23.02 -22.18 -31.04
CA HIS A 33 -21.88 -22.50 -30.18
C HIS A 33 -21.56 -23.99 -30.34
N ALA A 34 -20.30 -24.31 -30.62
CA ALA A 34 -19.87 -25.70 -30.67
C ALA A 34 -20.00 -26.30 -29.26
N GLN A 35 -21.06 -27.08 -29.07
CA GLN A 35 -21.34 -27.80 -27.85
C GLN A 35 -20.27 -28.87 -27.63
N VAL A 36 -19.65 -28.89 -26.45
CA VAL A 36 -18.70 -29.93 -26.05
C VAL A 36 -19.45 -30.90 -25.15
N GLN A 37 -19.36 -32.19 -25.43
CA GLN A 37 -19.97 -33.24 -24.62
C GLN A 37 -18.90 -34.18 -24.08
N PHE A 38 -19.01 -34.53 -22.81
CA PHE A 38 -18.19 -35.58 -22.18
C PHE A 38 -19.09 -36.74 -21.79
N THR A 39 -18.62 -37.96 -22.05
CA THR A 39 -19.13 -39.19 -21.46
C THR A 39 -18.40 -39.45 -20.14
N PRO A 40 -19.03 -40.11 -19.16
CA PRO A 40 -18.40 -40.34 -17.88
C PRO A 40 -17.23 -41.32 -17.99
N THR A 41 -16.23 -41.13 -17.12
CA THR A 41 -15.15 -42.09 -16.93
C THR A 41 -15.55 -43.21 -15.99
N ASP A 42 -16.39 -42.91 -15.00
CA ASP A 42 -16.95 -43.85 -14.04
C ASP A 42 -18.43 -43.50 -13.78
N ASP A 43 -19.30 -44.50 -13.71
CA ASP A 43 -20.64 -44.35 -13.15
C ASP A 43 -21.12 -45.61 -12.42
N CYS A 44 -21.90 -45.44 -11.35
CA CYS A 44 -22.54 -46.55 -10.67
C CYS A 44 -23.70 -46.06 -9.80
N TYR A 45 -24.42 -46.99 -9.16
CA TYR A 45 -25.29 -46.66 -8.04
C TYR A 45 -24.92 -47.46 -6.81
N ILE A 46 -25.40 -47.03 -5.64
CA ILE A 46 -25.21 -47.73 -4.38
C ILE A 46 -26.54 -47.93 -3.67
N TYR A 47 -26.56 -48.85 -2.70
CA TYR A 47 -27.58 -48.90 -1.67
C TYR A 47 -27.08 -48.18 -0.42
N ALA A 48 -27.87 -47.26 0.15
CA ALA A 48 -27.40 -46.41 1.23
C ALA A 48 -27.14 -47.15 2.57
N SER A 49 -27.78 -48.30 2.79
CA SER A 49 -27.52 -49.15 3.97
C SER A 49 -28.03 -50.59 3.75
N GLY A 50 -27.90 -51.42 4.78
CA GLY A 50 -28.36 -52.82 4.76
C GLY A 50 -27.41 -53.79 4.05
N PRO A 51 -27.81 -55.06 3.87
CA PRO A 51 -26.94 -56.11 3.33
C PRO A 51 -26.39 -55.80 1.92
N LYS A 52 -27.18 -55.07 1.11
CA LYS A 52 -26.81 -54.66 -0.25
C LYS A 52 -25.82 -53.50 -0.31
N ALA A 53 -25.56 -52.81 0.80
CA ALA A 53 -24.64 -51.67 0.82
C ALA A 53 -23.17 -52.06 0.68
N ALA A 54 -22.81 -53.34 0.76
CA ALA A 54 -21.46 -53.84 0.55
C ALA A 54 -21.14 -54.20 -0.92
N ASP A 55 -22.15 -54.20 -1.80
CA ASP A 55 -22.03 -54.66 -3.17
C ASP A 55 -21.63 -53.51 -4.12
N PRO A 56 -20.63 -53.69 -5.03
CA PRO A 56 -20.25 -52.69 -6.02
C PRO A 56 -21.13 -52.81 -7.28
N TYR A 57 -22.22 -52.05 -7.35
CA TYR A 57 -23.19 -52.19 -8.45
C TYR A 57 -22.69 -51.68 -9.81
N GLY A 58 -21.57 -50.96 -9.88
CA GLY A 58 -20.89 -50.70 -11.15
C GLY A 58 -20.40 -51.99 -11.83
N LEU A 59 -20.12 -53.05 -11.06
CA LEU A 59 -19.76 -54.37 -11.59
C LEU A 59 -20.95 -55.31 -11.74
N ILE A 60 -21.90 -55.26 -10.80
CA ILE A 60 -23.00 -56.23 -10.69
C ILE A 60 -24.16 -55.89 -11.64
N ASP A 61 -24.38 -54.59 -11.89
CA ASP A 61 -25.45 -54.07 -12.72
C ASP A 61 -24.89 -52.96 -13.63
N PRO A 62 -23.93 -53.30 -14.51
CA PRO A 62 -23.14 -52.31 -15.25
C PRO A 62 -23.98 -51.52 -16.24
N ASP A 63 -25.16 -52.01 -16.66
CA ASP A 63 -25.99 -51.36 -17.69
C ASP A 63 -26.99 -50.32 -17.12
N THR A 64 -27.15 -50.25 -15.79
CA THR A 64 -28.23 -49.48 -15.16
C THR A 64 -27.76 -48.69 -13.94
N LEU A 65 -28.17 -47.42 -13.85
CA LEU A 65 -28.07 -46.61 -12.65
C LEU A 65 -29.44 -46.42 -12.01
N LYS A 66 -29.49 -46.27 -10.67
CA LYS A 66 -30.76 -46.19 -9.93
C LYS A 66 -30.71 -45.09 -8.88
N THR A 67 -31.74 -44.26 -8.86
CA THR A 67 -31.94 -43.24 -7.83
C THR A 67 -33.31 -43.43 -7.18
N ARG A 68 -33.33 -43.50 -5.85
CA ARG A 68 -34.57 -43.59 -5.05
C ARG A 68 -34.31 -43.21 -3.61
N LYS A 69 -35.23 -42.47 -2.98
CA LYS A 69 -35.24 -42.28 -1.53
C LYS A 69 -36.39 -43.06 -0.92
N SER A 70 -36.07 -43.99 -0.03
CA SER A 70 -37.07 -44.75 0.71
C SER A 70 -37.39 -44.04 2.02
N VAL A 71 -38.68 -43.84 2.29
CA VAL A 71 -39.16 -43.30 3.57
C VAL A 71 -39.32 -44.37 4.65
N SER A 72 -39.34 -45.66 4.28
CA SER A 72 -39.53 -46.77 5.21
C SER A 72 -38.23 -47.32 5.77
N SER A 73 -37.13 -47.26 5.00
CA SER A 73 -35.79 -47.69 5.42
C SER A 73 -34.76 -47.32 4.38
N ASP A 74 -33.60 -46.83 4.82
CA ASP A 74 -32.48 -46.49 3.93
C ASP A 74 -31.86 -47.69 3.21
N GLN A 75 -32.16 -48.92 3.64
CA GLN A 75 -31.72 -50.13 2.91
C GLN A 75 -32.34 -50.26 1.52
N PHE A 76 -33.33 -49.43 1.20
CA PHE A 76 -33.96 -49.34 -0.12
C PHE A 76 -33.67 -48.00 -0.83
N THR A 77 -32.89 -47.12 -0.21
CA THR A 77 -32.44 -45.86 -0.79
C THR A 77 -31.25 -46.14 -1.72
N ARG A 78 -31.31 -45.59 -2.94
CA ARG A 78 -30.21 -45.64 -3.92
C ARG A 78 -29.77 -44.26 -4.33
N GLU A 79 -28.47 -44.09 -4.44
CA GLU A 79 -27.82 -42.87 -4.93
C GLU A 79 -27.02 -43.23 -6.17
N THR A 80 -27.13 -42.42 -7.22
CA THR A 80 -26.37 -42.58 -8.47
C THR A 80 -25.14 -41.67 -8.43
N TYR A 81 -24.00 -42.18 -8.89
CA TYR A 81 -22.72 -41.49 -8.96
C TYR A 81 -22.24 -41.48 -10.41
N VAL A 82 -21.75 -40.33 -10.89
CA VAL A 82 -21.23 -40.16 -12.25
C VAL A 82 -20.01 -39.26 -12.22
N LYS A 83 -18.92 -39.64 -12.87
CA LYS A 83 -17.65 -38.89 -12.91
C LYS A 83 -17.23 -38.59 -14.33
N PHE A 84 -16.68 -37.39 -14.55
CA PHE A 84 -16.18 -36.96 -15.85
C PHE A 84 -14.71 -36.52 -15.72
N ASN A 85 -13.90 -36.88 -16.72
CA ASN A 85 -12.57 -36.32 -16.92
C ASN A 85 -12.67 -35.15 -17.89
N LEU A 86 -12.25 -33.98 -17.42
CA LEU A 86 -12.32 -32.72 -18.14
C LEU A 86 -11.10 -32.52 -19.06
N GLY A 87 -10.02 -33.28 -18.89
CA GLY A 87 -8.79 -33.08 -19.64
C GLY A 87 -8.22 -31.67 -19.43
N ASN A 88 -7.94 -30.95 -20.52
CA ASN A 88 -7.31 -29.64 -20.48
C ASN A 88 -8.26 -28.47 -20.78
N LEU A 89 -9.49 -28.51 -20.27
CA LEU A 89 -10.35 -27.32 -20.35
C LEU A 89 -9.71 -26.13 -19.63
N ASP A 90 -9.69 -24.99 -20.30
CA ASP A 90 -9.03 -23.74 -19.88
C ASP A 90 -9.91 -22.49 -20.08
N THR A 91 -11.20 -22.66 -20.39
CA THR A 91 -12.16 -21.57 -20.62
C THR A 91 -13.30 -21.58 -19.60
N THR A 92 -14.00 -20.45 -19.45
CA THR A 92 -15.28 -20.36 -18.73
C THR A 92 -16.44 -20.77 -19.63
N TYR A 93 -17.42 -21.45 -19.06
CA TYR A 93 -18.60 -21.95 -19.75
C TYR A 93 -19.83 -21.15 -19.37
N ILE A 94 -20.60 -20.71 -20.36
CA ILE A 94 -21.88 -20.00 -20.13
C ILE A 94 -23.01 -20.95 -19.76
N SER A 95 -22.85 -22.24 -20.06
CA SER A 95 -23.74 -23.29 -19.58
C SER A 95 -22.96 -24.59 -19.39
N ALA A 96 -23.18 -25.24 -18.25
CA ALA A 96 -22.80 -26.62 -18.02
C ALA A 96 -24.00 -27.39 -17.48
N LYS A 97 -24.38 -28.48 -18.16
CA LYS A 97 -25.48 -29.34 -17.76
C LYS A 97 -25.03 -30.77 -17.64
N VAL A 98 -25.28 -31.39 -16.50
CA VAL A 98 -25.17 -32.85 -16.38
C VAL A 98 -26.52 -33.47 -16.73
N LYS A 99 -26.51 -34.50 -17.58
CA LYS A 99 -27.70 -35.11 -18.16
C LYS A 99 -27.69 -36.61 -17.93
N LEU A 100 -28.80 -37.16 -17.46
CA LEU A 100 -29.01 -38.60 -17.34
C LEU A 100 -30.18 -39.01 -18.24
N TYR A 101 -29.96 -39.99 -19.11
CA TYR A 101 -31.05 -40.62 -19.86
C TYR A 101 -31.69 -41.69 -19.00
N GLY A 102 -33.01 -41.70 -18.88
CA GLY A 102 -33.66 -42.72 -18.07
C GLY A 102 -35.18 -42.74 -18.18
N ILE A 103 -35.76 -43.72 -17.50
CA ILE A 103 -37.20 -43.94 -17.38
C ILE A 103 -37.62 -43.50 -15.97
N VAL A 104 -38.44 -42.46 -15.92
CA VAL A 104 -39.07 -41.93 -14.71
C VAL A 104 -40.52 -42.38 -14.70
N ALA A 105 -40.89 -43.26 -13.77
CA ALA A 105 -42.25 -43.80 -13.72
C ALA A 105 -43.27 -42.82 -13.12
N GLU A 106 -42.82 -41.90 -12.25
CA GLU A 106 -43.66 -40.93 -11.56
C GLU A 106 -42.86 -39.67 -11.25
N ALA A 107 -43.56 -38.55 -11.01
CA ALA A 107 -42.89 -37.28 -10.76
C ALA A 107 -42.08 -37.33 -9.45
N LYS A 108 -40.81 -36.93 -9.51
CA LYS A 108 -39.86 -37.03 -8.40
C LYS A 108 -38.90 -35.87 -8.40
N LYS A 109 -38.52 -35.38 -7.23
CA LYS A 109 -37.54 -34.31 -7.11
C LYS A 109 -36.16 -34.94 -6.87
N VAL A 110 -35.25 -34.84 -7.83
CA VAL A 110 -33.89 -35.36 -7.71
C VAL A 110 -32.91 -34.20 -7.60
N GLN A 111 -32.12 -34.21 -6.52
CA GLN A 111 -31.05 -33.28 -6.23
C GLN A 111 -29.73 -33.79 -6.81
N VAL A 112 -28.90 -32.86 -7.27
CA VAL A 112 -27.51 -33.12 -7.69
C VAL A 112 -26.54 -32.49 -6.68
N PHE A 113 -25.54 -33.27 -6.30
CA PHE A 113 -24.45 -32.89 -5.41
C PHE A 113 -23.12 -33.11 -6.14
N TYR A 114 -22.05 -32.46 -5.69
CA TYR A 114 -20.68 -32.81 -6.09
C TYR A 114 -19.92 -33.47 -4.96
N THR A 115 -18.85 -34.20 -5.30
CA THR A 115 -17.88 -34.69 -4.33
C THR A 115 -16.46 -34.53 -4.85
N ASP A 116 -15.54 -34.14 -3.96
CA ASP A 116 -14.10 -34.07 -4.25
C ASP A 116 -13.34 -35.30 -3.74
N THR A 117 -14.03 -36.22 -3.07
CA THR A 117 -13.43 -37.47 -2.58
C THR A 117 -13.30 -38.46 -3.72
N ALA A 118 -12.11 -39.03 -3.89
CA ALA A 118 -11.84 -40.03 -4.91
C ALA A 118 -12.68 -41.31 -4.69
N TRP A 119 -13.18 -41.89 -5.78
CA TRP A 119 -13.90 -43.16 -5.82
C TRP A 119 -13.64 -43.86 -7.16
N SER A 120 -14.00 -45.13 -7.30
CA SER A 120 -13.96 -45.84 -8.59
C SER A 120 -15.22 -46.67 -8.76
N GLU A 121 -15.70 -46.80 -9.99
CA GLU A 121 -16.88 -47.59 -10.32
C GLU A 121 -16.80 -49.05 -9.86
N LEU A 122 -15.60 -49.63 -9.92
CA LEU A 122 -15.34 -51.04 -9.59
C LEU A 122 -15.43 -51.33 -8.08
N THR A 123 -15.32 -50.29 -7.24
CA THR A 123 -15.11 -50.44 -5.79
C THR A 123 -16.08 -49.64 -4.94
N LEU A 124 -16.88 -48.75 -5.54
CA LEU A 124 -17.80 -47.90 -4.80
C LEU A 124 -18.98 -48.73 -4.28
N THR A 125 -19.18 -48.67 -2.97
CA THR A 125 -20.27 -49.36 -2.26
C THR A 125 -21.02 -48.34 -1.40
N GLY A 126 -22.17 -48.73 -0.86
CA GLY A 126 -22.87 -47.92 0.13
C GLY A 126 -22.01 -47.62 1.37
N ASN A 127 -21.15 -48.55 1.77
CA ASN A 127 -20.30 -48.42 2.96
C ASN A 127 -19.10 -47.47 2.74
N THR A 128 -18.68 -47.29 1.48
CA THR A 128 -17.52 -46.45 1.10
C THR A 128 -17.92 -45.16 0.39
N ARG A 129 -19.21 -44.85 0.36
CA ARG A 129 -19.75 -43.73 -0.42
C ARG A 129 -19.21 -42.39 0.07
N PRO A 130 -18.73 -41.52 -0.82
CA PRO A 130 -18.22 -40.21 -0.41
C PRO A 130 -19.37 -39.24 -0.07
N PRO A 131 -19.13 -38.28 0.84
CA PRO A 131 -20.10 -37.24 1.13
C PRO A 131 -20.26 -36.31 -0.09
N GLY A 132 -21.44 -35.70 -0.20
CA GLY A 132 -21.78 -34.78 -1.29
C GLY A 132 -22.14 -33.39 -0.79
N THR A 133 -21.79 -32.37 -1.56
CA THR A 133 -22.19 -30.97 -1.35
C THR A 133 -23.23 -30.59 -2.39
N TYR A 134 -24.35 -30.01 -1.96
CA TYR A 134 -25.50 -29.69 -2.82
C TYR A 134 -25.13 -28.69 -3.92
N ILE A 135 -25.67 -28.89 -5.13
CA ILE A 135 -25.52 -27.95 -6.26
C ILE A 135 -26.89 -27.40 -6.68
N ASN A 136 -27.82 -28.29 -7.04
CA ASN A 136 -29.09 -27.93 -7.65
C ASN A 136 -30.10 -29.08 -7.54
N ASP A 137 -31.34 -28.88 -8.00
CA ASP A 137 -32.36 -29.91 -8.08
C ASP A 137 -33.24 -29.80 -9.34
N LEU A 138 -33.95 -30.88 -9.64
CA LEU A 138 -34.88 -30.95 -10.76
C LEU A 138 -36.11 -31.75 -10.35
N LEU A 139 -37.30 -31.19 -10.63
CA LEU A 139 -38.54 -31.95 -10.59
C LEU A 139 -38.66 -32.74 -11.90
N LEU A 140 -38.44 -34.05 -11.82
CA LEU A 140 -38.63 -35.00 -12.91
C LEU A 140 -40.13 -35.20 -13.12
N VAL A 141 -40.55 -35.23 -14.39
CA VAL A 141 -41.90 -35.64 -14.81
C VAL A 141 -41.82 -37.05 -15.39
N ALA A 142 -42.88 -37.84 -15.24
CA ALA A 142 -42.94 -39.19 -15.77
C ALA A 142 -42.70 -39.22 -17.29
N GLY A 143 -41.87 -40.15 -17.74
CA GLY A 143 -41.46 -40.26 -19.13
C GLY A 143 -40.13 -40.98 -19.31
N GLU A 144 -39.68 -41.08 -20.56
CA GLU A 144 -38.37 -41.59 -20.94
C GLU A 144 -37.61 -40.50 -21.70
N GLY A 145 -36.36 -40.26 -21.34
CA GLY A 145 -35.51 -39.29 -22.03
C GLY A 145 -34.38 -38.74 -21.17
N TYR A 146 -33.70 -37.70 -21.68
CA TYR A 146 -32.68 -36.96 -20.95
C TYR A 146 -33.30 -35.97 -19.96
N TYR A 147 -32.90 -36.08 -18.70
CA TYR A 147 -33.15 -35.10 -17.65
C TYR A 147 -31.86 -34.36 -17.35
N SER A 148 -31.93 -33.03 -17.18
CA SER A 148 -30.75 -32.15 -17.18
C SER A 148 -30.73 -31.22 -15.98
N TRP A 149 -29.63 -31.23 -15.23
CA TRP A 149 -29.39 -30.31 -14.12
C TRP A 149 -28.36 -29.26 -14.51
N ASP A 150 -28.64 -27.99 -14.22
CA ASP A 150 -27.68 -26.91 -14.39
C ASP A 150 -26.64 -26.96 -13.27
N VAL A 151 -25.37 -27.11 -13.67
CA VAL A 151 -24.19 -27.18 -12.80
C VAL A 151 -23.15 -26.12 -13.15
N THR A 152 -23.54 -25.08 -13.90
CA THR A 152 -22.65 -24.05 -14.47
C THR A 152 -21.74 -23.39 -13.43
N ASN A 153 -22.31 -22.95 -12.30
CA ASN A 153 -21.56 -22.28 -11.24
C ASN A 153 -20.51 -23.21 -10.61
N TYR A 154 -20.90 -24.46 -10.31
CA TYR A 154 -19.98 -25.46 -9.78
C TYR A 154 -18.86 -25.78 -10.78
N MET A 155 -19.21 -26.01 -12.05
CA MET A 155 -18.26 -26.35 -13.11
C MET A 155 -17.18 -25.28 -13.27
N ASN A 156 -17.58 -24.02 -13.39
CA ASN A 156 -16.63 -22.90 -13.53
C ASN A 156 -15.77 -22.73 -12.26
N SER A 157 -16.36 -22.91 -11.08
CA SER A 157 -15.64 -22.88 -9.80
C SER A 157 -14.61 -24.03 -9.68
N ALA A 158 -14.94 -25.23 -10.14
CA ALA A 158 -14.04 -26.38 -10.15
C ALA A 158 -12.86 -26.18 -11.13
N LEU A 159 -13.13 -25.68 -12.33
CA LEU A 159 -12.08 -25.35 -13.32
C LEU A 159 -11.13 -24.26 -12.81
N ALA A 160 -11.66 -23.22 -12.14
CA ALA A 160 -10.85 -22.17 -11.54
C ALA A 160 -9.91 -22.68 -10.44
N ARG A 161 -10.29 -23.77 -9.74
CA ARG A 161 -9.43 -24.51 -8.80
C ARG A 161 -8.49 -25.52 -9.47
N GLY A 162 -8.41 -25.51 -10.81
CA GLY A 162 -7.56 -26.41 -11.58
C GLY A 162 -8.01 -27.87 -11.61
N LYS A 163 -9.28 -28.17 -11.26
CA LYS A 163 -9.78 -29.54 -11.26
C LYS A 163 -9.80 -30.13 -12.67
N LYS A 164 -9.30 -31.37 -12.78
CA LYS A 164 -9.26 -32.14 -14.04
C LYS A 164 -10.30 -33.24 -14.09
N GLU A 165 -10.90 -33.56 -12.95
CA GLU A 165 -11.98 -34.52 -12.81
C GLU A 165 -13.05 -33.94 -11.90
N ILE A 166 -14.31 -34.26 -12.18
CA ILE A 166 -15.47 -33.88 -11.36
C ILE A 166 -16.41 -35.06 -11.21
N ALA A 167 -17.08 -35.14 -10.08
CA ALA A 167 -18.05 -36.20 -9.78
C ALA A 167 -19.36 -35.62 -9.25
N PHE A 168 -20.46 -36.17 -9.73
CA PHE A 168 -21.82 -35.82 -9.36
C PHE A 168 -22.52 -36.98 -8.64
N ILE A 169 -23.37 -36.64 -7.68
CA ILE A 169 -24.23 -37.57 -6.94
C ILE A 169 -25.68 -37.16 -7.12
N PHE A 170 -26.54 -38.09 -7.52
CA PHE A 170 -27.96 -37.86 -7.72
C PHE A 170 -28.77 -38.55 -6.64
N LYS A 171 -29.50 -37.75 -5.85
CA LYS A 171 -30.29 -38.19 -4.71
C LYS A 171 -31.73 -37.76 -4.88
N ASP A 172 -32.64 -38.70 -4.77
CA ASP A 172 -34.07 -38.41 -4.71
C ASP A 172 -34.42 -37.72 -3.38
N VAL A 173 -35.36 -36.80 -3.40
CA VAL A 173 -35.95 -36.18 -2.22
C VAL A 173 -37.26 -36.88 -1.94
N ALA A 174 -37.46 -37.34 -0.70
CA ALA A 174 -38.63 -38.12 -0.34
C ALA A 174 -39.96 -37.45 -0.75
N GLY A 175 -40.64 -38.05 -1.73
CA GLY A 175 -42.09 -37.99 -1.84
C GLY A 175 -42.69 -39.09 -0.98
N ALA A 176 -43.66 -38.77 -0.13
CA ALA A 176 -44.28 -39.75 0.76
C ALA A 176 -44.88 -40.92 -0.07
N ALA A 177 -44.30 -42.12 0.05
CA ALA A 177 -44.79 -43.42 -0.46
C ALA A 177 -44.27 -43.99 -1.81
N SER A 178 -43.30 -43.38 -2.52
CA SER A 178 -42.76 -44.00 -3.75
C SER A 178 -41.96 -45.29 -3.51
N THR A 179 -42.34 -46.39 -4.19
CA THR A 179 -41.59 -47.66 -4.20
C THR A 179 -40.78 -47.91 -5.46
N LEU A 180 -40.93 -47.04 -6.47
CA LEU A 180 -40.34 -47.22 -7.79
C LEU A 180 -38.93 -46.60 -7.84
N ASP A 181 -38.00 -47.25 -8.54
CA ASP A 181 -36.69 -46.66 -8.81
C ASP A 181 -36.80 -45.72 -10.01
N THR A 182 -36.14 -44.57 -9.97
CA THR A 182 -35.79 -43.88 -11.21
C THR A 182 -34.59 -44.60 -11.81
N ARG A 183 -34.72 -45.10 -13.04
CA ARG A 183 -33.68 -45.87 -13.72
C ARG A 183 -33.01 -45.01 -14.77
N TRP A 184 -31.70 -44.92 -14.73
CA TRP A 184 -30.89 -44.26 -15.74
C TRP A 184 -30.04 -45.28 -16.49
N HIS A 185 -29.65 -44.92 -17.70
CA HIS A 185 -28.62 -45.65 -18.42
C HIS A 185 -27.26 -45.30 -17.83
N SER A 186 -26.41 -46.33 -17.69
CA SER A 186 -24.98 -46.17 -17.46
C SER A 186 -24.24 -45.90 -18.78
N LYS A 187 -22.92 -45.71 -18.71
CA LYS A 187 -22.06 -45.60 -19.89
C LYS A 187 -21.93 -46.91 -20.68
N GLU A 188 -22.14 -48.08 -20.06
CA GLU A 188 -22.14 -49.40 -20.71
C GLU A 188 -23.43 -49.70 -21.46
N ASN A 189 -24.52 -48.98 -21.17
CA ASN A 189 -25.83 -49.30 -21.68
C ASN A 189 -25.89 -49.30 -23.22
N ALA A 190 -26.32 -50.42 -23.80
CA ALA A 190 -26.31 -50.66 -25.25
C ALA A 190 -27.21 -49.73 -26.09
N SER A 191 -28.09 -48.93 -25.48
CA SER A 191 -28.98 -48.00 -26.19
C SER A 191 -28.25 -46.80 -26.82
N GLY A 192 -27.00 -46.54 -26.44
CA GLY A 192 -26.21 -45.43 -26.96
C GLY A 192 -26.57 -44.06 -26.36
N ASN A 193 -27.31 -44.04 -25.25
CA ASN A 193 -27.68 -42.82 -24.51
C ASN A 193 -27.03 -42.78 -23.11
N PRO A 194 -25.71 -42.59 -22.99
CA PRO A 194 -25.03 -42.58 -21.70
C PRO A 194 -25.34 -41.29 -20.91
N PRO A 195 -24.93 -41.21 -19.64
CA PRO A 195 -24.79 -39.93 -18.95
C PRO A 195 -23.91 -38.96 -19.75
N LEU A 196 -24.24 -37.68 -19.74
CA LEU A 196 -23.49 -36.65 -20.46
C LEU A 196 -23.22 -35.45 -19.56
N LEU A 197 -22.03 -34.87 -19.70
CA LEU A 197 -21.76 -33.50 -19.30
C LEU A 197 -21.71 -32.65 -20.56
N GLU A 198 -22.73 -31.81 -20.73
CA GLU A 198 -22.91 -30.90 -21.85
C GLU A 198 -22.42 -29.51 -21.47
N LEU A 199 -21.40 -29.03 -22.19
CA LEU A 199 -20.81 -27.73 -21.99
C LEU A 199 -21.07 -26.85 -23.21
N ILE A 200 -21.51 -25.63 -22.97
CA ILE A 200 -21.55 -24.56 -23.97
C ILE A 200 -20.42 -23.61 -23.60
N PRO A 201 -19.30 -23.64 -24.37
CA PRO A 201 -18.25 -22.66 -24.18
C PRO A 201 -18.87 -21.28 -24.25
N GLY A 202 -18.51 -20.41 -23.30
CA GLY A 202 -18.57 -19.00 -23.63
C GLY A 202 -17.80 -18.84 -24.93
N GLN A 203 -18.31 -18.02 -25.86
CA GLN A 203 -17.35 -17.39 -26.76
C GLN A 203 -16.28 -16.79 -25.83
N PRO A 204 -14.98 -16.71 -26.21
CA PRO A 204 -14.26 -15.55 -25.74
C PRO A 204 -15.20 -14.42 -26.13
N ALA A 205 -15.80 -13.76 -25.13
CA ALA A 205 -16.46 -12.53 -25.46
C ALA A 205 -15.40 -11.81 -26.30
N ILE A 206 -15.80 -11.15 -27.38
CA ILE A 206 -15.04 -9.94 -27.65
C ILE A 206 -15.37 -9.08 -26.43
N HIS A 207 -14.68 -9.37 -25.32
CA HIS A 207 -14.57 -8.54 -24.17
C HIS A 207 -13.82 -7.38 -24.78
N ARG A 208 -14.58 -6.42 -25.28
CA ARG A 208 -13.98 -5.16 -25.63
C ARG A 208 -13.41 -4.69 -24.32
N ILE A 209 -12.08 -4.68 -24.22
CA ILE A 209 -11.35 -3.94 -23.20
C ILE A 209 -12.11 -2.63 -23.03
N GLY A 210 -12.73 -2.46 -21.88
CA GLY A 210 -13.89 -1.59 -21.79
C GLY A 210 -14.20 -1.13 -20.38
N ALA A 211 -14.89 -0.01 -20.32
CA ALA A 211 -15.41 0.52 -19.07
C ALA A 211 -16.81 -0.05 -18.80
N TYR A 212 -16.99 -0.59 -17.60
CA TYR A 212 -18.24 -1.01 -17.01
C TYR A 212 -18.74 0.09 -16.08
N TYR A 213 -19.80 0.79 -16.49
CA TYR A 213 -20.40 1.85 -15.70
C TYR A 213 -21.43 1.26 -14.73
N VAL A 214 -21.40 1.71 -13.47
CA VAL A 214 -22.29 1.27 -12.39
C VAL A 214 -22.99 2.48 -11.80
N ASP A 215 -24.32 2.45 -11.77
CA ASP A 215 -25.18 3.53 -11.28
C ASP A 215 -26.27 2.98 -10.36
N ASP A 216 -26.18 3.31 -9.07
CA ASP A 216 -27.12 2.92 -8.01
C ASP A 216 -28.54 3.47 -8.24
N LEU A 217 -28.70 4.57 -8.96
CA LEU A 217 -30.00 5.19 -9.23
C LEU A 217 -30.58 4.74 -10.56
N LEU A 218 -29.88 5.03 -11.66
CA LEU A 218 -30.39 4.84 -13.02
C LEU A 218 -29.94 3.53 -13.68
N GLY A 219 -29.03 2.79 -13.04
CA GLY A 219 -28.52 1.52 -13.57
C GLY A 219 -29.57 0.41 -13.57
N ASN A 220 -29.34 -0.60 -14.41
CA ASN A 220 -30.14 -1.83 -14.48
C ASN A 220 -29.21 -3.01 -14.81
N ASP A 221 -29.31 -4.11 -14.07
CA ASP A 221 -28.40 -5.26 -14.22
C ASP A 221 -28.63 -6.10 -15.50
N ASN A 222 -29.68 -5.77 -16.25
CA ASN A 222 -29.89 -6.27 -17.61
C ASN A 222 -29.18 -5.42 -18.68
N ASN A 223 -28.65 -4.25 -18.31
CA ASN A 223 -27.85 -3.44 -19.23
C ASN A 223 -26.48 -4.07 -19.48
N SER A 224 -25.81 -3.61 -20.52
CA SER A 224 -24.47 -4.09 -20.89
C SER A 224 -23.35 -3.55 -20.00
N GLY A 225 -23.57 -2.42 -19.32
CA GLY A 225 -22.52 -1.69 -18.60
C GLY A 225 -21.61 -0.86 -19.51
N ALA A 226 -21.79 -0.88 -20.84
CA ALA A 226 -20.81 -0.35 -21.80
C ALA A 226 -20.79 1.18 -21.93
N SER A 227 -21.70 1.90 -21.26
CA SER A 227 -21.79 3.37 -21.24
C SER A 227 -22.56 3.82 -20.01
N PRO A 228 -22.46 5.10 -19.58
CA PRO A 228 -23.26 5.64 -18.49
C PRO A 228 -24.77 5.45 -18.66
N GLN A 229 -25.28 5.55 -19.90
CA GLN A 229 -26.72 5.38 -20.21
C GLN A 229 -27.18 3.93 -20.13
N LEU A 230 -26.26 2.98 -20.22
CA LEU A 230 -26.48 1.55 -20.11
C LEU A 230 -25.72 0.99 -18.89
N ALA A 231 -25.65 1.75 -17.80
CA ALA A 231 -24.96 1.34 -16.60
C ALA A 231 -25.61 0.11 -15.95
N LEU A 232 -24.78 -0.76 -15.36
CA LEU A 232 -25.20 -1.79 -14.40
C LEU A 232 -25.65 -1.12 -13.11
N LYS A 233 -26.34 -1.84 -12.23
CA LYS A 233 -26.88 -1.26 -10.99
C LYS A 233 -26.14 -1.73 -9.76
N SER A 234 -25.93 -3.04 -9.61
CA SER A 234 -25.64 -3.66 -8.31
C SER A 234 -24.21 -4.19 -8.19
N LEU A 235 -23.74 -4.36 -6.94
CA LEU A 235 -22.46 -5.02 -6.65
C LEU A 235 -22.54 -6.51 -6.99
N GLU A 236 -23.68 -7.14 -6.71
CA GLU A 236 -23.92 -8.55 -7.04
C GLU A 236 -23.74 -8.82 -8.52
N LYS A 237 -24.19 -7.90 -9.36
CA LYS A 237 -23.96 -7.99 -10.81
C LYS A 237 -22.48 -7.89 -11.14
N ILE A 238 -21.74 -6.95 -10.55
CA ILE A 238 -20.30 -6.78 -10.77
C ILE A 238 -19.51 -8.02 -10.33
N ASP A 239 -19.82 -8.57 -9.15
CA ASP A 239 -19.16 -9.77 -8.59
C ASP A 239 -19.47 -11.05 -9.38
N SER A 240 -20.56 -11.05 -10.15
CA SER A 240 -20.90 -12.15 -11.07
C SER A 240 -20.04 -12.15 -12.34
N LEU A 241 -19.44 -11.01 -12.70
CA LEU A 241 -18.64 -10.86 -13.92
C LEU A 241 -17.18 -11.29 -13.70
N TYR A 242 -16.51 -11.57 -14.82
CA TYR A 242 -15.06 -11.78 -14.87
C TYR A 242 -14.47 -10.67 -15.74
N PHE A 243 -13.52 -9.93 -15.18
CA PHE A 243 -12.85 -8.81 -15.83
C PHE A 243 -11.51 -9.27 -16.43
N GLU A 244 -11.26 -8.86 -17.66
CA GLU A 244 -10.02 -9.07 -18.40
C GLU A 244 -9.03 -7.91 -18.21
N ALA A 245 -7.80 -8.14 -18.65
CA ALA A 245 -6.74 -7.17 -18.50
C ALA A 245 -6.97 -5.90 -19.35
N GLY A 246 -7.09 -4.76 -18.66
CA GLY A 246 -7.34 -3.45 -19.24
C GLY A 246 -8.76 -2.93 -19.01
N ASP A 247 -9.63 -3.73 -18.38
CA ASP A 247 -11.00 -3.30 -18.08
C ASP A 247 -11.04 -2.26 -16.97
N SER A 248 -12.16 -1.54 -16.91
CA SER A 248 -12.43 -0.61 -15.81
C SER A 248 -13.83 -0.82 -15.25
N ILE A 249 -13.96 -0.78 -13.93
CA ILE A 249 -15.23 -0.75 -13.21
C ILE A 249 -15.40 0.68 -12.68
N LEU A 250 -16.36 1.41 -13.22
CA LEU A 250 -16.56 2.83 -12.97
C LEU A 250 -17.87 3.06 -12.23
N PHE A 251 -17.80 3.45 -10.96
CA PHE A 251 -18.95 3.78 -10.14
C PHE A 251 -19.36 5.24 -10.31
N ARG A 252 -20.66 5.53 -10.33
CA ARG A 252 -21.17 6.90 -10.46
C ARG A 252 -20.75 7.73 -9.25
N SER A 253 -20.16 8.90 -9.50
CA SER A 253 -19.84 9.88 -8.44
C SER A 253 -21.06 10.17 -7.55
N GLY A 254 -20.84 10.16 -6.23
CA GLY A 254 -21.88 10.34 -5.22
C GLY A 254 -22.94 9.23 -5.15
N GLY A 255 -22.75 8.09 -5.83
CA GLY A 255 -23.58 6.91 -5.64
C GLY A 255 -23.20 6.14 -4.38
N THR A 256 -24.16 5.37 -3.84
CA THR A 256 -23.93 4.51 -2.67
C THR A 256 -24.34 3.08 -2.98
N TRP A 257 -23.48 2.14 -2.64
CA TRP A 257 -23.74 0.71 -2.74
C TRP A 257 -23.55 0.03 -1.39
N GLN A 258 -24.55 -0.73 -0.98
CA GLN A 258 -24.49 -1.57 0.21
C GLN A 258 -24.15 -3.00 -0.21
N GLY A 259 -23.16 -3.59 0.44
CA GLY A 259 -22.72 -4.94 0.13
C GLY A 259 -21.20 -5.11 0.19
N GLN A 260 -20.75 -6.26 -0.29
CA GLN A 260 -19.35 -6.54 -0.55
C GLN A 260 -19.05 -6.34 -2.04
N LEU A 261 -17.89 -5.77 -2.36
CA LEU A 261 -17.31 -5.76 -3.70
C LEU A 261 -16.20 -6.82 -3.76
N SER A 262 -16.41 -7.87 -4.54
CA SER A 262 -15.52 -9.03 -4.70
C SER A 262 -15.42 -9.43 -6.17
N PHE A 263 -14.99 -8.48 -7.01
CA PHE A 263 -14.89 -8.67 -8.45
C PHE A 263 -13.75 -9.64 -8.82
N LYS A 264 -13.91 -10.35 -9.95
CA LYS A 264 -12.97 -11.38 -10.40
C LYS A 264 -12.13 -10.92 -11.58
N GLY A 265 -10.90 -11.43 -11.67
CA GLY A 265 -10.01 -11.18 -12.81
C GLY A 265 -8.67 -10.61 -12.40
N SER A 266 -7.73 -10.56 -13.34
CA SER A 266 -6.43 -9.94 -13.14
C SER A 266 -6.02 -9.16 -14.37
N GLY A 267 -5.35 -8.03 -14.14
CA GLY A 267 -4.72 -7.29 -15.21
C GLY A 267 -3.44 -7.97 -15.71
N LYS A 268 -2.70 -7.24 -16.54
CA LYS A 268 -1.33 -7.56 -16.92
C LYS A 268 -0.51 -6.29 -17.05
N THR A 269 0.79 -6.43 -17.25
CA THR A 269 1.71 -5.30 -17.47
C THR A 269 1.14 -4.32 -18.51
N GLY A 270 1.01 -3.05 -18.12
CA GLY A 270 0.49 -1.96 -18.96
C GLY A 270 -1.03 -1.99 -19.21
N LYS A 271 -1.75 -2.97 -18.66
CA LYS A 271 -3.21 -3.11 -18.76
C LYS A 271 -3.78 -3.63 -17.43
N PRO A 272 -3.74 -2.82 -16.36
CA PRO A 272 -4.36 -3.20 -15.09
C PRO A 272 -5.89 -3.24 -15.23
N ILE A 273 -6.56 -3.91 -14.28
CA ILE A 273 -7.98 -3.68 -14.04
C ILE A 273 -8.10 -2.46 -13.12
N ILE A 274 -8.90 -1.48 -13.52
CA ILE A 274 -9.08 -0.22 -12.79
C ILE A 274 -10.47 -0.18 -12.16
N VAL A 275 -10.55 0.04 -10.85
CA VAL A 275 -11.80 0.35 -10.15
C VAL A 275 -11.76 1.83 -9.78
N ALA A 276 -12.68 2.61 -10.30
CA ALA A 276 -12.68 4.06 -10.13
C ALA A 276 -14.09 4.66 -10.13
N LYS A 277 -14.15 5.99 -10.08
CA LYS A 277 -15.40 6.73 -10.29
C LYS A 277 -15.53 7.27 -11.73
N TYR A 278 -16.76 7.54 -12.16
CA TYR A 278 -17.05 8.41 -13.31
C TYR A 278 -18.00 9.54 -12.92
N GLY A 279 -18.03 10.58 -13.76
CA GLY A 279 -18.77 11.81 -13.48
C GLY A 279 -17.99 12.74 -12.55
N SER A 280 -18.64 13.82 -12.12
CA SER A 280 -18.09 14.83 -11.22
C SER A 280 -18.75 14.74 -9.85
N GLY A 281 -18.00 15.05 -8.79
CA GLY A 281 -18.52 15.14 -7.43
C GLY A 281 -17.75 14.26 -6.44
N THR A 282 -18.40 13.98 -5.31
CA THR A 282 -17.88 13.16 -4.23
C THR A 282 -17.58 11.73 -4.69
N ASN A 283 -16.67 11.07 -3.98
CA ASN A 283 -16.36 9.68 -4.28
C ASN A 283 -17.61 8.79 -4.05
N PRO A 284 -17.87 7.80 -4.92
CA PRO A 284 -18.87 6.78 -4.66
C PRO A 284 -18.54 6.01 -3.39
N ARG A 285 -19.58 5.68 -2.60
CA ARG A 285 -19.45 4.98 -1.32
C ARG A 285 -19.82 3.50 -1.45
N ILE A 286 -18.95 2.62 -0.98
CA ILE A 286 -19.22 1.19 -0.82
C ILE A 286 -19.29 0.88 0.68
N GLU A 287 -20.41 0.30 1.11
CA GLU A 287 -20.76 0.12 2.52
C GLU A 287 -20.96 -1.35 2.84
N GLY A 288 -20.06 -1.93 3.63
CA GLY A 288 -20.21 -3.30 4.13
C GLY A 288 -21.35 -3.43 5.15
N MET A 289 -21.80 -2.32 5.73
CA MET A 289 -22.92 -2.22 6.70
C MET A 289 -22.78 -3.12 7.93
N GLY A 290 -21.56 -3.58 8.20
CA GLY A 290 -21.31 -4.62 9.17
C GLY A 290 -21.91 -6.00 8.85
N LEU A 291 -22.39 -6.20 7.62
CA LEU A 291 -22.95 -7.48 7.14
C LEU A 291 -21.87 -8.42 6.59
N PHE A 292 -20.70 -7.89 6.27
CA PHE A 292 -19.57 -8.62 5.72
C PHE A 292 -18.31 -8.36 6.56
N GLN A 293 -17.42 -9.35 6.61
CA GLN A 293 -16.11 -9.17 7.22
C GLN A 293 -15.27 -8.15 6.46
N ASN A 294 -15.35 -8.11 5.13
CA ASN A 294 -14.58 -7.20 4.28
C ASN A 294 -15.55 -6.47 3.33
N THR A 295 -15.48 -5.14 3.23
CA THR A 295 -16.29 -4.39 2.26
C THR A 295 -15.75 -4.57 0.84
N VAL A 296 -14.44 -4.51 0.66
CA VAL A 296 -13.77 -4.90 -0.59
C VAL A 296 -12.90 -6.12 -0.33
N GLN A 297 -13.02 -7.16 -1.15
CA GLN A 297 -12.22 -8.38 -1.03
C GLN A 297 -11.61 -8.78 -2.36
N LEU A 298 -10.28 -8.91 -2.39
CA LEU A 298 -9.54 -9.46 -3.53
C LEU A 298 -8.69 -10.63 -3.07
N THR A 299 -8.76 -11.75 -3.81
CA THR A 299 -7.97 -12.95 -3.51
C THR A 299 -7.27 -13.42 -4.77
N ASN A 300 -5.96 -13.55 -4.70
CA ASN A 300 -5.12 -14.06 -5.78
C ASN A 300 -5.20 -13.27 -7.10
N GLN A 301 -5.32 -11.94 -7.00
CA GLN A 301 -5.40 -11.04 -8.15
C GLN A 301 -4.13 -10.20 -8.31
N LYS A 302 -3.77 -9.88 -9.55
CA LYS A 302 -2.59 -9.07 -9.90
C LYS A 302 -2.99 -7.94 -10.85
N TYR A 303 -2.16 -6.88 -10.90
CA TYR A 303 -2.35 -5.72 -11.76
C TYR A 303 -3.71 -5.06 -11.54
N ILE A 304 -3.97 -4.66 -10.29
CA ILE A 304 -5.20 -4.01 -9.86
C ILE A 304 -4.90 -2.58 -9.42
N GLU A 305 -5.73 -1.64 -9.84
CA GLU A 305 -5.72 -0.27 -9.35
C GLU A 305 -7.11 0.08 -8.83
N ILE A 306 -7.22 0.48 -7.56
CA ILE A 306 -8.47 0.97 -6.96
C ILE A 306 -8.27 2.42 -6.57
N GLN A 307 -9.16 3.30 -7.04
CA GLN A 307 -9.01 4.73 -6.80
C GLN A 307 -10.32 5.50 -6.69
N ASP A 308 -10.27 6.65 -6.04
CA ASP A 308 -11.37 7.61 -6.00
C ASP A 308 -12.69 7.04 -5.42
N LEU A 309 -12.60 6.14 -4.42
CA LEU A 309 -13.73 5.54 -3.72
C LEU A 309 -13.74 5.93 -2.23
N SER A 310 -14.93 5.91 -1.62
CA SER A 310 -15.12 5.94 -0.16
C SER A 310 -15.62 4.56 0.29
N ILE A 311 -15.02 3.99 1.33
CA ILE A 311 -15.26 2.60 1.75
C ILE A 311 -15.50 2.58 3.25
N SER A 312 -16.57 1.89 3.68
CA SER A 312 -16.90 1.76 5.11
C SER A 312 -17.39 0.38 5.49
N ASN A 313 -17.33 0.04 6.78
CA ASN A 313 -17.85 -1.22 7.29
C ASN A 313 -18.38 -1.11 8.73
N LEU A 314 -19.24 -0.12 8.98
CA LEU A 314 -19.79 0.12 10.31
C LEU A 314 -20.93 -0.86 10.61
N GLY A 315 -20.72 -1.75 11.58
CA GLY A 315 -21.76 -2.60 12.15
C GLY A 315 -22.38 -2.02 13.41
N THR A 316 -23.47 -2.63 13.89
CA THR A 316 -24.10 -2.26 15.17
C THR A 316 -23.25 -2.61 16.40
N ALA A 317 -22.29 -3.53 16.25
CA ALA A 317 -21.35 -3.94 17.27
C ALA A 317 -19.96 -4.13 16.66
N VAL A 318 -18.94 -3.96 17.52
CA VAL A 318 -17.55 -4.30 17.23
C VAL A 318 -17.47 -5.79 16.86
N ASP A 319 -16.76 -6.10 15.78
CA ASP A 319 -16.52 -7.46 15.30
C ASP A 319 -15.24 -7.50 14.47
N PHE A 320 -14.78 -8.67 14.03
CA PHE A 320 -13.66 -8.78 13.11
C PHE A 320 -14.04 -8.22 11.72
N ARG A 321 -13.61 -6.99 11.43
CA ARG A 321 -14.02 -6.23 10.23
C ARG A 321 -12.86 -5.57 9.51
N ARG A 322 -13.03 -5.40 8.20
CA ARG A 322 -12.10 -4.72 7.31
C ARG A 322 -12.85 -3.82 6.33
N GLY A 323 -12.27 -2.66 6.02
CA GLY A 323 -12.67 -1.88 4.86
C GLY A 323 -12.24 -2.60 3.57
N ILE A 324 -10.94 -2.79 3.40
CA ILE A 324 -10.36 -3.48 2.24
C ILE A 324 -9.51 -4.66 2.70
N TYR A 325 -9.68 -5.81 2.05
CA TYR A 325 -8.86 -6.99 2.25
C TYR A 325 -8.29 -7.48 0.91
N ILE A 326 -6.96 -7.52 0.80
CA ILE A 326 -6.26 -8.01 -0.39
C ILE A 326 -5.35 -9.16 0.03
N GLN A 327 -5.64 -10.34 -0.49
CA GLN A 327 -4.98 -11.59 -0.13
C GLN A 327 -4.18 -12.18 -1.29
N GLY A 328 -2.97 -12.64 -1.00
CA GLY A 328 -2.22 -13.58 -1.84
C GLY A 328 -2.00 -14.90 -1.09
N ASP A 329 -2.34 -16.02 -1.72
CA ASP A 329 -2.27 -17.36 -1.14
C ASP A 329 -1.65 -18.33 -2.15
N ASP A 330 -0.49 -18.89 -1.81
CA ASP A 330 0.24 -19.89 -2.61
C ASP A 330 0.33 -19.59 -4.12
N MET A 331 0.50 -18.32 -4.47
CA MET A 331 0.41 -17.84 -5.87
C MET A 331 1.70 -17.23 -6.43
N GLY A 332 2.76 -17.18 -5.62
CA GLY A 332 3.99 -16.47 -5.96
C GLY A 332 3.82 -14.95 -5.80
N ALA A 333 4.40 -14.17 -6.71
CA ALA A 333 4.35 -12.71 -6.62
C ALA A 333 2.93 -12.15 -6.85
N VAL A 334 2.39 -11.37 -5.92
CA VAL A 334 1.20 -10.53 -6.09
C VAL A 334 1.64 -9.19 -6.71
N THR A 335 1.69 -9.15 -8.03
CA THR A 335 2.30 -8.03 -8.76
C THR A 335 1.34 -6.88 -8.98
N HIS A 336 1.80 -5.64 -8.77
CA HIS A 336 1.11 -4.38 -9.15
C HIS A 336 -0.26 -4.22 -8.49
N ILE A 337 -0.26 -3.83 -7.23
CA ILE A 337 -1.46 -3.45 -6.47
C ILE A 337 -1.34 -1.97 -6.12
N PHE A 338 -2.27 -1.16 -6.62
CA PHE A 338 -2.28 0.29 -6.39
C PHE A 338 -3.59 0.73 -5.75
N LEU A 339 -3.51 1.39 -4.60
CA LEU A 339 -4.62 2.04 -3.94
C LEU A 339 -4.37 3.55 -3.93
N ARG A 340 -5.27 4.34 -4.51
CA ARG A 340 -5.05 5.79 -4.66
C ARG A 340 -6.26 6.64 -4.32
N ARG A 341 -6.09 7.73 -3.58
CA ARG A 341 -7.19 8.68 -3.32
C ARG A 341 -8.45 8.00 -2.77
N LEU A 342 -8.24 7.02 -1.91
CA LEU A 342 -9.31 6.32 -1.20
C LEU A 342 -9.58 7.01 0.12
N GLU A 343 -10.85 7.02 0.52
CA GLU A 343 -11.27 7.28 1.88
C GLU A 343 -11.73 5.95 2.47
N VAL A 344 -11.17 5.53 3.60
CA VAL A 344 -11.61 4.34 4.34
C VAL A 344 -11.99 4.78 5.75
N SER A 345 -13.28 4.71 6.05
CA SER A 345 -13.84 5.24 7.28
C SER A 345 -14.84 4.31 7.95
N ASP A 346 -15.16 4.60 9.21
CA ASP A 346 -16.24 3.93 9.95
C ASP A 346 -16.12 2.40 9.92
N VAL A 347 -14.98 1.87 10.36
CA VAL A 347 -14.76 0.42 10.47
C VAL A 347 -14.58 0.06 11.93
N ASN A 348 -15.64 -0.42 12.59
CA ASN A 348 -15.58 -0.84 14.00
C ASN A 348 -15.08 -2.28 14.15
N GLY A 349 -13.80 -2.49 13.84
CA GLY A 349 -13.13 -3.77 13.97
C GLY A 349 -12.77 -4.17 15.42
N SER A 350 -12.44 -5.45 15.63
CA SER A 350 -12.16 -6.04 16.95
C SER A 350 -10.91 -5.46 17.60
N MET A 351 -11.05 -5.09 18.88
CA MET A 351 -9.98 -4.59 19.75
C MET A 351 -9.33 -5.68 20.62
N ASP A 352 -9.46 -6.96 20.25
CA ASP A 352 -8.95 -8.12 21.02
C ASP A 352 -7.40 -8.26 20.99
N GLY A 353 -6.69 -7.22 21.41
CA GLY A 353 -5.23 -7.22 21.57
C GLY A 353 -4.44 -7.49 20.28
N ASP A 354 -3.29 -8.17 20.42
CA ASP A 354 -2.36 -8.39 19.32
C ASP A 354 -2.85 -9.40 18.27
N VAL A 355 -3.73 -10.33 18.66
CA VAL A 355 -4.31 -11.33 17.76
C VAL A 355 -5.25 -10.71 16.72
N SER A 356 -5.69 -9.47 16.94
CA SER A 356 -6.60 -8.76 16.05
C SER A 356 -5.89 -7.73 15.15
N LYS A 357 -4.55 -7.66 15.11
CA LYS A 357 -3.79 -6.70 14.26
C LYS A 357 -4.12 -6.79 12.76
N ASN A 358 -4.68 -7.90 12.29
CA ASN A 358 -5.12 -8.14 10.92
C ASN A 358 -6.56 -7.71 10.63
N ASN A 359 -7.10 -6.72 11.35
CA ASN A 359 -8.42 -6.11 11.09
C ASN A 359 -8.38 -4.58 11.17
N GLY A 360 -9.34 -3.91 10.53
CA GLY A 360 -9.52 -2.46 10.53
C GLY A 360 -9.62 -1.83 9.14
N GLY A 361 -8.84 -0.80 8.82
CA GLY A 361 -9.00 -0.09 7.54
C GLY A 361 -8.67 -0.95 6.33
N ILE A 362 -7.38 -1.04 5.98
CA ILE A 362 -6.89 -1.76 4.79
C ILE A 362 -5.89 -2.84 5.20
N ILE A 363 -6.17 -4.09 4.86
CA ILE A 363 -5.31 -5.22 5.24
C ILE A 363 -4.82 -5.93 3.97
N PHE A 364 -3.51 -6.03 3.86
CA PHE A 364 -2.80 -6.84 2.88
C PHE A 364 -2.28 -8.08 3.59
N GLU A 365 -2.66 -9.28 3.12
CA GLU A 365 -2.29 -10.51 3.81
C GLU A 365 -1.76 -11.54 2.82
N ILE A 366 -0.55 -12.02 3.07
CA ILE A 366 -0.03 -13.22 2.42
C ILE A 366 -0.28 -14.43 3.31
N THR A 367 -0.88 -15.47 2.74
CA THR A 367 -1.16 -16.74 3.40
C THR A 367 -0.57 -17.92 2.62
N GLY A 368 -0.79 -19.13 3.12
CA GLY A 368 -0.32 -20.37 2.51
C GLY A 368 1.08 -20.77 2.99
N SER A 369 1.47 -21.98 2.61
CA SER A 369 2.77 -22.59 2.92
C SER A 369 3.33 -23.47 1.80
N GLY A 370 2.61 -23.56 0.67
CA GLY A 370 3.00 -24.36 -0.48
C GLY A 370 3.91 -23.63 -1.46
N THR A 371 3.59 -22.38 -1.80
CA THR A 371 4.35 -21.57 -2.75
C THR A 371 4.76 -20.24 -2.12
N PRO A 372 6.08 -19.93 -2.01
CA PRO A 372 6.56 -18.65 -1.51
C PRO A 372 5.85 -17.47 -2.18
N THR A 373 5.04 -16.75 -1.42
CA THR A 373 4.15 -15.71 -1.91
C THR A 373 4.54 -14.37 -1.28
N PHE A 374 4.47 -13.29 -2.05
CA PHE A 374 4.88 -11.94 -1.61
C PHE A 374 4.26 -10.87 -2.50
N PHE A 375 4.06 -9.65 -2.01
CA PHE A 375 3.70 -8.53 -2.87
C PHE A 375 4.92 -8.05 -3.66
N ASP A 376 4.73 -7.77 -4.95
CA ASP A 376 5.74 -7.15 -5.80
C ASP A 376 5.17 -5.91 -6.47
N THR A 377 5.54 -4.74 -5.96
CA THR A 377 4.92 -3.43 -6.30
C THR A 377 3.54 -3.29 -5.67
N LEU A 378 3.54 -2.98 -4.37
CA LEU A 378 2.36 -2.55 -3.62
C LEU A 378 2.51 -1.06 -3.32
N VAL A 379 1.61 -0.24 -3.85
CA VAL A 379 1.64 1.21 -3.68
C VAL A 379 0.31 1.69 -3.12
N MET A 380 0.36 2.41 -2.01
CA MET A 380 -0.78 3.10 -1.44
C MET A 380 -0.46 4.59 -1.31
N GLU A 381 -1.19 5.43 -2.04
CA GLU A 381 -0.88 6.84 -2.10
C GLU A 381 -2.09 7.79 -2.07
N ASN A 382 -1.94 8.89 -1.34
CA ASN A 382 -2.96 9.93 -1.20
C ASN A 382 -4.29 9.40 -0.62
N CYS A 383 -4.25 8.38 0.24
CA CYS A 383 -5.43 7.82 0.90
C CYS A 383 -5.65 8.45 2.28
N TYR A 384 -6.91 8.51 2.70
CA TYR A 384 -7.33 8.97 4.02
C TYR A 384 -8.03 7.83 4.77
N ILE A 385 -7.48 7.44 5.92
CA ILE A 385 -7.93 6.31 6.73
C ILE A 385 -8.27 6.85 8.10
N HIS A 386 -9.56 6.85 8.46
CA HIS A 386 -9.98 7.47 9.70
C HIS A 386 -11.15 6.79 10.39
N ASP A 387 -11.24 6.91 11.71
CA ASP A 387 -12.32 6.32 12.51
C ASP A 387 -12.43 4.79 12.28
N VAL A 388 -11.29 4.12 12.38
CA VAL A 388 -11.15 2.66 12.17
C VAL A 388 -10.53 1.97 13.40
N ASP A 389 -11.06 0.80 13.71
CA ASP A 389 -10.58 -0.11 14.75
C ASP A 389 -10.23 -1.47 14.12
N ARG A 390 -9.25 -2.24 14.57
CA ARG A 390 -8.15 -1.85 15.48
C ARG A 390 -7.04 -1.11 14.72
N THR A 391 -6.65 -1.61 13.54
CA THR A 391 -5.48 -1.15 12.79
C THR A 391 -5.88 -0.33 11.58
N GLY A 392 -5.22 0.80 11.33
CA GLY A 392 -5.44 1.59 10.11
C GLY A 392 -5.10 0.81 8.83
N THR A 393 -3.85 0.38 8.71
CA THR A 393 -3.37 -0.46 7.60
C THR A 393 -2.30 -1.43 8.07
N ALA A 394 -2.32 -2.66 7.55
CA ALA A 394 -1.30 -3.66 7.84
C ALA A 394 -0.92 -4.50 6.63
N ILE A 395 0.36 -4.85 6.53
CA ILE A 395 0.84 -5.97 5.71
C ILE A 395 1.15 -7.14 6.65
N LEU A 396 0.67 -8.33 6.32
CA LEU A 396 0.96 -9.57 7.03
C LEU A 396 1.45 -10.65 6.05
N SER A 397 2.21 -11.63 6.55
CA SER A 397 2.66 -12.77 5.76
C SER A 397 2.85 -14.01 6.64
N SER A 398 2.47 -15.18 6.14
CA SER A 398 2.83 -16.49 6.70
C SER A 398 4.27 -16.93 6.40
N TRP A 399 4.96 -16.22 5.49
CA TRP A 399 6.36 -16.49 5.11
C TRP A 399 7.30 -15.61 5.91
N ASP A 400 7.28 -15.76 7.23
CA ASP A 400 7.91 -14.83 8.19
C ASP A 400 8.98 -15.49 9.09
N THR A 401 9.28 -16.77 8.92
CA THR A 401 10.24 -17.49 9.77
C THR A 401 11.68 -17.12 9.42
N ARG A 402 12.36 -16.42 10.32
CA ARG A 402 13.81 -16.18 10.24
C ARG A 402 14.48 -16.03 11.60
N THR A 403 15.80 -16.06 11.59
CA THR A 403 16.67 -15.71 12.73
C THR A 403 17.58 -14.55 12.35
N SER A 404 18.40 -14.08 13.30
CA SER A 404 19.41 -13.03 13.03
C SER A 404 20.45 -13.45 11.99
N THR A 405 20.65 -14.74 11.74
CA THR A 405 21.71 -15.26 10.85
C THR A 405 21.21 -16.09 9.67
N THR A 406 19.95 -16.53 9.68
CA THR A 406 19.36 -17.36 8.61
C THR A 406 17.96 -16.87 8.26
N ASP A 407 17.65 -16.78 6.97
CA ASP A 407 16.35 -16.29 6.51
C ASP A 407 15.22 -17.34 6.57
N GLY A 408 15.48 -18.62 6.88
CA GLY A 408 14.41 -19.62 7.01
C GLY A 408 13.50 -19.70 5.78
N ASP A 409 12.19 -19.46 5.96
CA ASP A 409 11.19 -19.35 4.89
C ASP A 409 10.81 -17.89 4.56
N TRP A 410 11.48 -16.92 5.18
CA TRP A 410 11.20 -15.50 5.05
C TRP A 410 11.20 -15.05 3.59
N THR A 411 10.01 -14.75 3.08
CA THR A 411 9.79 -14.37 1.68
C THR A 411 9.22 -12.95 1.64
N PRO A 412 10.07 -11.92 1.61
CA PRO A 412 9.61 -10.55 1.80
C PRO A 412 8.89 -9.96 0.60
N SER A 413 7.89 -9.15 0.88
CA SER A 413 7.29 -8.22 -0.08
C SER A 413 8.32 -7.19 -0.54
N LYS A 414 8.25 -6.81 -1.82
CA LYS A 414 9.20 -5.94 -2.51
C LYS A 414 8.47 -4.76 -3.14
N ASN A 415 9.18 -3.64 -3.28
CA ASN A 415 8.65 -2.43 -3.90
C ASN A 415 7.36 -1.96 -3.21
N VAL A 416 7.35 -2.01 -1.88
CA VAL A 416 6.24 -1.57 -1.03
C VAL A 416 6.39 -0.08 -0.75
N ILE A 417 5.39 0.72 -1.11
CA ILE A 417 5.41 2.18 -0.96
C ILE A 417 4.11 2.66 -0.31
N PHE A 418 4.23 3.36 0.81
CA PHE A 418 3.14 4.10 1.44
C PHE A 418 3.50 5.58 1.41
N ARG A 419 2.77 6.40 0.64
CA ARG A 419 3.07 7.83 0.54
C ARG A 419 1.88 8.77 0.56
N ASN A 420 2.07 9.96 1.13
CA ASN A 420 1.03 11.00 1.16
C ASN A 420 -0.30 10.52 1.78
N ASN A 421 -0.28 9.52 2.66
CA ASN A 421 -1.50 9.04 3.30
C ASN A 421 -1.71 9.75 4.63
N THR A 422 -2.97 9.96 4.99
CA THR A 422 -3.36 10.47 6.31
C THR A 422 -4.06 9.37 7.07
N PHE A 423 -3.59 9.10 8.28
CA PHE A 423 -4.21 8.22 9.25
C PHE A 423 -4.67 9.05 10.45
N GLU A 424 -5.95 8.97 10.78
CA GLU A 424 -6.55 9.75 11.86
C GLU A 424 -7.48 8.88 12.72
N ASN A 425 -7.51 9.09 14.04
CA ASN A 425 -8.46 8.42 14.94
C ASN A 425 -8.46 6.88 14.81
N THR A 426 -7.28 6.26 14.72
CA THR A 426 -7.18 4.79 14.70
C THR A 426 -7.33 4.24 16.12
N GLY A 427 -8.02 3.10 16.27
CA GLY A 427 -8.25 2.45 17.56
C GLY A 427 -6.95 2.07 18.27
N ALA A 428 -5.96 1.56 17.51
CA ALA A 428 -4.59 1.30 17.93
C ALA A 428 -3.60 1.83 16.88
N ASN A 429 -2.77 0.95 16.30
CA ASN A 429 -1.76 1.29 15.31
C ASN A 429 -2.38 1.85 14.01
N ALA A 430 -1.74 2.85 13.41
CA ALA A 430 -2.16 3.35 12.11
C ALA A 430 -1.55 2.59 10.93
N LEU A 431 -0.24 2.29 10.94
CA LEU A 431 0.41 1.55 9.86
C LEU A 431 1.41 0.51 10.36
N ILE A 432 1.20 -0.74 9.97
CA ILE A 432 2.09 -1.87 10.26
C ILE A 432 2.67 -2.44 8.97
N VAL A 433 4.00 -2.37 8.81
CA VAL A 433 4.69 -2.93 7.64
C VAL A 433 5.48 -4.16 8.06
N ARG A 434 5.00 -5.35 7.67
CA ARG A 434 5.66 -6.62 8.00
C ARG A 434 6.34 -7.27 6.80
N VAL A 435 7.36 -8.10 7.07
CA VAL A 435 7.91 -9.09 6.11
C VAL A 435 8.18 -8.45 4.75
N SER A 436 8.98 -7.39 4.76
CA SER A 436 9.20 -6.53 3.59
C SER A 436 10.68 -6.18 3.43
N PHE A 437 11.11 -6.07 2.18
CA PHE A 437 12.47 -5.71 1.80
C PHE A 437 12.47 -4.34 1.12
N ARG A 438 13.18 -3.39 1.73
CA ARG A 438 13.25 -1.98 1.31
C ARG A 438 11.87 -1.31 1.12
N PRO A 439 10.91 -1.45 2.05
CA PRO A 439 9.69 -0.64 1.99
C PRO A 439 10.04 0.84 2.18
N LEU A 440 9.32 1.72 1.48
CA LEU A 440 9.43 3.17 1.58
C LEU A 440 8.13 3.74 2.13
N ILE A 441 8.22 4.38 3.30
CA ILE A 441 7.11 5.04 3.97
C ILE A 441 7.46 6.51 4.02
N GLU A 442 6.77 7.34 3.22
CA GLU A 442 7.13 8.76 3.11
C GLU A 442 5.97 9.73 3.03
N HIS A 443 6.13 10.94 3.57
CA HIS A 443 5.11 11.99 3.47
C HIS A 443 3.73 11.61 4.04
N ASN A 444 3.68 10.66 4.98
CA ASN A 444 2.42 10.28 5.64
C ASN A 444 2.21 11.11 6.92
N LEU A 445 0.95 11.39 7.24
CA LEU A 445 0.52 11.97 8.51
C LEU A 445 -0.16 10.90 9.35
N PHE A 446 0.31 10.70 10.57
CA PHE A 446 -0.30 9.86 11.59
C PHE A 446 -0.73 10.76 12.75
N THR A 447 -2.02 10.99 12.92
CA THR A 447 -2.54 11.88 13.97
C THR A 447 -3.61 11.18 14.80
N HIS A 448 -3.64 11.45 16.12
CA HIS A 448 -4.66 10.87 17.01
C HIS A 448 -4.76 9.34 16.89
N CYS A 449 -3.62 8.64 16.80
CA CYS A 449 -3.59 7.18 16.81
C CYS A 449 -3.78 6.64 18.24
N SER A 450 -4.00 5.34 18.40
CA SER A 450 -4.09 4.68 19.71
C SER A 450 -5.26 5.17 20.58
N THR A 451 -6.38 5.56 19.96
CA THR A 451 -7.53 6.17 20.68
C THR A 451 -8.25 5.24 21.66
N LYS A 452 -8.07 3.92 21.53
CA LYS A 452 -8.82 2.91 22.30
C LYS A 452 -7.92 1.83 22.91
N GLY A 453 -6.71 1.63 22.42
CA GLY A 453 -5.75 0.70 23.03
C GLY A 453 -4.36 0.82 22.45
N SER A 454 -3.39 0.31 23.22
CA SER A 454 -1.95 0.38 22.94
C SER A 454 -1.55 0.12 21.48
N GLY A 455 -0.85 1.09 20.90
CA GLY A 455 -0.10 0.92 19.67
C GLY A 455 0.69 2.16 19.27
N ASN A 456 1.95 1.96 18.85
CA ASN A 456 2.69 3.02 18.15
C ASN A 456 1.97 3.40 16.84
N ALA A 457 2.08 4.67 16.43
CA ALA A 457 1.42 5.18 15.24
C ALA A 457 1.81 4.38 14.00
N SER A 458 3.11 4.16 13.77
CA SER A 458 3.59 3.34 12.67
C SER A 458 4.84 2.54 13.03
N PHE A 459 4.92 1.29 12.54
CA PHE A 459 6.09 0.45 12.78
C PHE A 459 6.41 -0.54 11.65
N SER A 460 7.70 -0.90 11.60
CA SER A 460 8.22 -2.00 10.78
C SER A 460 8.39 -3.24 11.64
N PHE A 461 8.07 -4.43 11.13
CA PHE A 461 8.34 -5.69 11.83
C PHE A 461 8.86 -6.75 10.86
N ASN A 462 9.92 -7.46 11.22
CA ASN A 462 10.47 -8.51 10.37
C ASN A 462 10.89 -8.00 8.97
N THR A 463 11.54 -6.83 8.92
CA THR A 463 11.91 -6.14 7.67
C THR A 463 13.42 -6.02 7.47
N ASN A 464 13.86 -5.79 6.24
CA ASN A 464 15.24 -5.38 5.94
C ASN A 464 15.25 -4.06 5.17
N TYR A 465 16.11 -3.11 5.58
CA TYR A 465 16.35 -1.83 4.91
C TYR A 465 15.11 -0.95 4.77
N ALA A 466 14.19 -1.02 5.72
CA ALA A 466 12.96 -0.26 5.69
C ALA A 466 13.25 1.23 5.96
N THR A 467 12.59 2.13 5.22
CA THR A 467 12.86 3.59 5.28
C THR A 467 11.59 4.37 5.61
N TRP A 468 11.60 5.10 6.73
CA TRP A 468 10.61 6.12 7.07
C TRP A 468 11.21 7.50 6.83
N GLN A 469 10.65 8.29 5.91
CA GLN A 469 11.11 9.64 5.65
C GLN A 469 10.05 10.70 5.41
N TYR A 470 10.26 11.92 5.90
CA TYR A 470 9.31 13.03 5.71
C TYR A 470 7.90 12.75 6.23
N ASN A 471 7.74 11.86 7.22
CA ASN A 471 6.45 11.60 7.85
C ASN A 471 6.25 12.49 9.09
N GLU A 472 4.99 12.68 9.47
CA GLU A 472 4.58 13.31 10.72
C GLU A 472 3.81 12.31 11.58
N ALA A 473 4.21 12.14 12.83
CA ALA A 473 3.47 11.35 13.81
C ALA A 473 3.17 12.21 15.05
N CYS A 474 1.90 12.48 15.30
CA CYS A 474 1.50 13.38 16.35
C CYS A 474 0.25 12.95 17.12
N LEU A 475 0.15 13.43 18.35
CA LEU A 475 -1.04 13.27 19.19
C LEU A 475 -1.47 11.81 19.38
N THR A 476 -0.54 10.85 19.29
CA THR A 476 -0.82 9.44 19.63
C THR A 476 -1.22 9.35 21.09
N VAL A 477 -2.37 8.73 21.35
CA VAL A 477 -3.03 8.72 22.65
C VAL A 477 -2.45 7.61 23.52
N TYR A 478 -1.89 8.00 24.67
CA TYR A 478 -1.57 7.07 25.74
C TYR A 478 -2.81 6.78 26.58
N ASN A 479 -3.19 5.50 26.67
CA ASN A 479 -4.22 5.01 27.56
C ASN A 479 -3.56 4.43 28.82
N SER A 480 -4.29 4.48 29.95
CA SER A 480 -3.76 3.96 31.21
C SER A 480 -3.42 2.47 31.08
N GLY A 481 -2.13 2.14 31.19
CA GLY A 481 -1.63 0.77 31.10
C GLY A 481 -1.11 0.37 29.72
N ASP A 482 -1.08 1.29 28.75
CA ASP A 482 -0.43 1.03 27.47
C ASP A 482 1.07 0.76 27.66
N GLU A 483 1.60 -0.16 26.86
CA GLU A 483 3.03 -0.45 26.80
C GLU A 483 3.74 0.33 25.67
N ASP A 484 2.94 0.80 24.71
CA ASP A 484 3.30 1.64 23.56
C ASP A 484 2.42 2.92 23.57
N ALA A 485 2.15 3.51 22.40
CA ALA A 485 1.53 4.83 22.16
C ALA A 485 2.53 5.95 21.83
N GLY A 486 3.66 5.59 21.22
CA GLY A 486 4.60 6.52 20.62
C GLY A 486 4.37 6.76 19.12
N GLY A 487 5.25 7.56 18.52
CA GLY A 487 5.23 7.86 17.08
C GLY A 487 5.67 6.68 16.20
N PHE A 488 6.96 6.58 15.92
CA PHE A 488 7.51 5.56 15.01
C PHE A 488 8.27 4.46 15.74
N ASP A 489 8.30 3.27 15.16
CA ASP A 489 8.93 2.12 15.78
C ASP A 489 9.64 1.21 14.76
N SER A 490 10.94 0.97 15.03
CA SER A 490 11.69 -0.12 14.41
C SER A 490 11.58 -1.36 15.29
N ASP A 491 10.62 -2.20 14.97
CA ASP A 491 10.33 -3.43 15.72
C ASP A 491 11.27 -4.59 15.33
N TYR A 492 11.20 -5.67 16.10
CA TYR A 492 12.12 -6.79 16.05
C TYR A 492 11.97 -7.67 14.81
N ASN A 493 12.89 -8.64 14.74
CA ASN A 493 13.26 -9.39 13.56
C ASN A 493 13.66 -8.49 12.39
N SER A 494 14.18 -7.28 12.62
CA SER A 494 14.48 -6.31 11.55
C SER A 494 15.98 -6.02 11.40
N LYS A 495 16.40 -5.59 10.22
CA LYS A 495 17.79 -5.13 9.96
C LYS A 495 17.82 -3.84 9.16
N PHE A 496 18.70 -2.92 9.54
CA PHE A 496 19.04 -1.72 8.79
C PHE A 496 17.86 -0.79 8.51
N THR A 497 16.90 -0.69 9.44
CA THR A 497 15.81 0.30 9.36
C THR A 497 16.40 1.70 9.44
N THR A 498 15.95 2.61 8.58
CA THR A 498 16.33 4.03 8.59
C THR A 498 15.09 4.89 8.85
N ILE A 499 15.12 5.67 9.92
CA ILE A 499 14.09 6.67 10.25
C ILE A 499 14.76 8.03 10.13
N GLN A 500 14.45 8.77 9.06
CA GLN A 500 15.09 10.04 8.74
C GLN A 500 14.13 11.14 8.33
N TYR A 501 14.42 12.40 8.64
CA TYR A 501 13.60 13.54 8.16
C TYR A 501 12.13 13.52 8.63
N ASN A 502 11.82 12.86 9.74
CA ASN A 502 10.46 12.81 10.26
C ASN A 502 10.25 13.86 11.37
N PHE A 503 9.00 14.25 11.58
CA PHE A 503 8.57 15.07 12.69
C PHE A 503 7.67 14.26 13.62
N SER A 504 8.11 14.03 14.84
CA SER A 504 7.35 13.29 15.85
C SER A 504 7.05 14.23 17.01
N HIS A 505 5.79 14.54 17.28
CA HIS A 505 5.46 15.50 18.33
C HIS A 505 4.16 15.28 19.10
N ASP A 506 4.17 15.70 20.36
CA ASP A 506 3.02 15.64 21.26
C ASP A 506 2.38 14.24 21.37
N ASN A 507 3.15 13.17 21.12
CA ASN A 507 2.71 11.80 21.36
C ASN A 507 2.76 11.50 22.86
N GLY A 508 1.79 10.73 23.37
CA GLY A 508 1.63 10.48 24.80
C GLY A 508 2.74 9.62 25.41
N TYR A 509 3.36 8.72 24.64
CA TYR A 509 4.25 7.69 25.17
C TYR A 509 5.44 7.38 24.25
N GLY A 510 6.25 8.39 23.91
CA GLY A 510 7.44 8.19 23.09
C GLY A 510 7.43 8.89 21.74
N ALA A 511 8.60 9.34 21.27
CA ALA A 511 8.75 9.79 19.89
C ALA A 511 9.11 8.63 18.96
N LEU A 512 10.07 7.80 19.39
CA LEU A 512 10.69 6.72 18.64
C LEU A 512 10.99 5.50 19.51
N LEU A 513 10.75 4.30 18.96
CA LEU A 513 11.14 3.02 19.53
C LEU A 513 12.08 2.25 18.59
N VAL A 514 13.08 1.59 19.16
CA VAL A 514 13.86 0.54 18.52
C VAL A 514 13.87 -0.69 19.42
N THR A 515 13.20 -1.76 19.04
CA THR A 515 13.17 -2.98 19.85
C THR A 515 13.76 -4.17 19.12
N GLY A 516 14.59 -4.93 19.84
CA GLY A 516 15.11 -6.22 19.40
C GLY A 516 14.24 -7.39 19.85
N GLY A 517 13.13 -7.14 20.54
CA GLY A 517 12.24 -8.19 21.02
C GLY A 517 12.81 -8.99 22.19
N PRO A 518 12.03 -9.95 22.72
CA PRO A 518 12.46 -10.82 23.81
C PRO A 518 13.34 -11.98 23.31
N GLY A 519 14.14 -12.55 24.22
CA GLY A 519 14.91 -13.77 23.99
C GLY A 519 15.85 -13.69 22.78
N ASN A 520 15.60 -14.52 21.76
CA ASN A 520 16.43 -14.66 20.55
C ASN A 520 15.94 -13.79 19.37
N ALA A 521 14.94 -12.93 19.58
CA ALA A 521 14.57 -11.93 18.59
C ALA A 521 15.74 -10.94 18.39
N PHE A 522 15.71 -10.19 17.28
CA PHE A 522 16.81 -9.29 16.93
C PHE A 522 16.33 -8.00 16.28
N ASN A 523 17.08 -6.93 16.49
CA ASN A 523 17.07 -5.75 15.63
C ASN A 523 18.51 -5.28 15.49
N ASP A 524 18.99 -5.15 14.26
CA ASP A 524 20.40 -4.82 14.01
C ASP A 524 20.55 -3.64 13.05
N GLY A 525 21.37 -2.67 13.45
CA GLY A 525 21.83 -1.59 12.57
C GLY A 525 20.78 -0.54 12.26
N THR A 526 19.80 -0.32 13.14
CA THR A 526 18.82 0.78 12.97
C THR A 526 19.51 2.15 12.99
N VAL A 527 19.12 3.04 12.08
CA VAL A 527 19.61 4.41 11.97
C VAL A 527 18.46 5.40 12.18
N ILE A 528 18.61 6.31 13.14
CA ILE A 528 17.67 7.41 13.41
C ILE A 528 18.42 8.72 13.20
N ARG A 529 18.05 9.51 12.17
CA ARG A 529 18.80 10.73 11.85
C ARG A 529 18.01 11.89 11.27
N TYR A 530 18.45 13.11 11.49
CA TYR A 530 17.81 14.30 10.91
C TYR A 530 16.29 14.37 11.17
N ASN A 531 15.84 13.84 12.31
CA ASN A 531 14.44 13.95 12.75
C ASN A 531 14.30 15.10 13.75
N VAL A 532 13.12 15.70 13.79
CA VAL A 532 12.72 16.61 14.85
C VAL A 532 11.74 15.87 15.78
N LEU A 533 12.09 15.79 17.07
CA LEU A 533 11.35 15.06 18.09
C LEU A 533 10.93 16.05 19.18
N ALA A 534 9.70 16.56 19.09
CA ALA A 534 9.26 17.69 19.90
C ALA A 534 8.13 17.31 20.86
N ASN A 535 8.25 17.63 22.14
CA ASN A 535 7.15 17.58 23.11
C ASN A 535 6.48 16.21 23.30
N ASN A 536 7.17 15.12 22.98
CA ASN A 536 6.68 13.77 23.25
C ASN A 536 6.75 13.48 24.77
N GLY A 537 5.70 12.83 25.28
CA GLY A 537 5.57 12.43 26.68
C GLY A 537 6.33 11.15 27.01
N ASP A 538 6.54 10.92 28.32
CA ASP A 538 7.27 9.80 28.94
C ASP A 538 8.75 9.71 28.53
N HIS A 539 9.03 9.47 27.26
CA HIS A 539 10.38 9.35 26.71
C HIS A 539 10.47 9.94 25.30
N VAL A 540 11.68 10.21 24.84
CA VAL A 540 11.92 10.64 23.45
C VAL A 540 12.30 9.44 22.61
N ILE A 541 13.42 8.78 22.94
CA ILE A 541 13.90 7.61 22.20
C ILE A 541 14.00 6.43 23.17
N ARG A 542 13.29 5.34 22.87
CA ARG A 542 13.38 4.08 23.61
C ARG A 542 14.13 3.04 22.79
N THR A 543 15.10 2.36 23.40
CA THR A 543 15.64 1.11 22.88
C THR A 543 15.32 -0.04 23.82
N SER A 544 15.04 -1.23 23.31
CA SER A 544 14.69 -2.37 24.17
C SER A 544 15.07 -3.72 23.60
N GLY A 545 15.14 -4.72 24.48
CA GLY A 545 15.41 -6.11 24.10
C GLY A 545 16.76 -6.28 23.39
N GLY A 546 16.88 -7.31 22.55
CA GLY A 546 18.11 -7.65 21.82
C GLY A 546 18.52 -6.71 20.68
N ALA A 547 18.23 -5.41 20.76
CA ALA A 547 18.60 -4.44 19.72
C ALA A 547 20.11 -4.18 19.72
N THR A 548 20.74 -4.12 18.55
CA THR A 548 22.19 -4.00 18.41
C THR A 548 22.58 -2.99 17.34
N ASN A 549 23.72 -2.32 17.55
CA ASN A 549 24.37 -1.44 16.58
C ASN A 549 23.51 -0.26 16.09
N THR A 550 22.59 0.22 16.95
CA THR A 550 21.73 1.37 16.65
C THR A 550 22.55 2.67 16.60
N SER A 551 22.33 3.49 15.57
CA SER A 551 22.95 4.82 15.41
C SER A 551 21.92 5.92 15.40
N ILE A 552 22.05 6.88 16.31
CA ILE A 552 21.09 7.98 16.53
C ILE A 552 21.86 9.29 16.39
N TYR A 553 21.64 10.04 15.32
CA TYR A 553 22.45 11.24 15.08
C TYR A 553 21.81 12.37 14.33
N ASN A 554 22.31 13.59 14.55
CA ASN A 554 21.78 14.78 13.89
C ASN A 554 20.26 14.90 14.10
N ASN A 555 19.72 14.52 15.25
CA ASN A 555 18.31 14.77 15.57
C ASN A 555 18.20 16.03 16.44
N THR A 556 17.09 16.76 16.33
CA THR A 556 16.76 17.86 17.23
C THR A 556 15.63 17.43 18.15
N VAL A 557 15.94 17.27 19.43
CA VAL A 557 14.99 16.97 20.50
C VAL A 557 14.63 18.25 21.22
N TYR A 558 13.34 18.56 21.29
CA TYR A 558 12.82 19.71 22.02
C TYR A 558 11.75 19.28 23.03
N CYS A 559 11.87 19.73 24.28
CA CYS A 559 10.82 19.56 25.29
C CYS A 559 10.48 20.92 25.89
N ARG A 560 9.27 21.41 25.64
CA ARG A 560 8.78 22.70 26.13
C ARG A 560 8.69 22.79 27.66
N VAL A 561 8.54 24.02 28.14
CA VAL A 561 8.17 24.27 29.55
C VAL A 561 6.84 23.58 29.85
N GLY A 562 6.75 22.90 30.99
CA GLY A 562 5.55 22.17 31.43
C GLY A 562 5.59 20.66 31.17
N LEU A 563 6.51 20.17 30.33
CA LEU A 563 6.82 18.74 30.26
C LEU A 563 7.92 18.40 31.26
N SER A 564 7.61 17.51 32.20
CA SER A 564 8.54 17.10 33.27
C SER A 564 8.79 15.60 33.24
N ASN A 565 9.93 15.17 33.82
CA ASN A 565 10.29 13.76 33.98
C ASN A 565 10.40 12.98 32.66
N ILE A 566 10.85 13.64 31.60
CA ILE A 566 11.02 13.02 30.28
C ILE A 566 12.34 12.26 30.22
N SER A 567 12.30 10.99 29.84
CA SER A 567 13.49 10.20 29.55
C SER A 567 13.99 10.49 28.12
N LEU A 568 15.09 11.21 27.98
CA LEU A 568 15.64 11.60 26.68
C LEU A 568 16.15 10.40 25.89
N ALA A 569 16.72 9.44 26.59
CA ALA A 569 16.91 8.09 26.11
C ALA A 569 16.52 7.10 27.21
N TRP A 570 15.81 6.04 26.82
CA TRP A 570 15.41 4.96 27.72
C TRP A 570 15.75 3.59 27.13
N HIS A 571 16.72 2.90 27.73
CA HIS A 571 17.12 1.56 27.34
C HIS A 571 16.44 0.54 28.27
N LYS A 572 15.26 0.07 27.87
CA LYS A 572 14.40 -0.81 28.66
C LYS A 572 14.79 -2.28 28.48
N SER A 573 14.78 -3.05 29.59
CA SER A 573 14.91 -4.51 29.51
C SER A 573 13.64 -5.14 28.93
N TRP A 574 13.81 -6.06 27.99
CA TRP A 574 12.77 -6.99 27.55
C TRP A 574 13.40 -8.36 27.28
N GLU A 575 13.58 -9.14 28.36
CA GLU A 575 14.42 -10.35 28.38
C GLU A 575 15.88 -10.12 27.92
N GLY A 576 16.35 -8.88 28.04
CA GLY A 576 17.65 -8.44 27.55
C GLY A 576 17.68 -6.93 27.36
N TYR A 577 18.88 -6.38 27.23
CA TYR A 577 19.11 -4.96 26.96
C TYR A 577 19.76 -4.78 25.60
N SER A 578 19.53 -3.61 25.00
CA SER A 578 20.21 -3.24 23.77
C SER A 578 21.72 -3.11 23.99
N SER A 579 22.49 -3.20 22.91
CA SER A 579 23.93 -2.95 22.95
C SER A 579 24.43 -2.16 21.74
N ASN A 580 25.57 -1.50 21.91
CA ASN A 580 26.21 -0.69 20.88
C ASN A 580 25.33 0.43 20.31
N THR A 581 24.49 1.06 21.15
CA THR A 581 23.70 2.23 20.75
C THR A 581 24.57 3.48 20.80
N LYS A 582 24.64 4.22 19.69
CA LYS A 582 25.50 5.39 19.54
C LYS A 582 24.67 6.65 19.31
N TYR A 583 24.97 7.71 20.05
CA TYR A 583 24.33 9.01 19.99
C TYR A 583 25.35 10.08 19.61
N TYR A 584 25.23 10.71 18.45
CA TYR A 584 26.14 11.78 18.07
C TYR A 584 25.50 12.94 17.31
N ASN A 585 26.06 14.15 17.42
CA ASN A 585 25.55 15.34 16.76
C ASN A 585 24.08 15.69 17.09
N ASN A 586 23.47 15.16 18.16
CA ASN A 586 22.08 15.48 18.48
C ASN A 586 22.02 16.78 19.29
N ILE A 587 20.91 17.51 19.15
CA ILE A 587 20.53 18.58 20.08
C ILE A 587 19.48 18.03 21.03
N PHE A 588 19.75 18.07 22.33
CA PHE A 588 18.77 17.86 23.39
C PHE A 588 18.51 19.20 24.09
N GLN A 589 17.45 19.90 23.67
CA GLN A 589 16.97 21.11 24.33
C GLN A 589 15.72 20.81 25.16
N VAL A 590 15.86 20.90 26.48
CA VAL A 590 14.79 20.58 27.43
C VAL A 590 14.55 21.79 28.32
N MET A 591 13.31 22.21 28.45
CA MET A 591 12.96 23.41 29.22
C MET A 591 12.26 23.09 30.55
N GLY A 592 11.69 21.88 30.70
CA GLY A 592 11.09 21.42 31.95
C GLY A 592 12.03 20.60 32.83
N PRO A 593 11.67 20.39 34.12
CA PRO A 593 12.53 19.72 35.09
C PRO A 593 12.47 18.18 34.99
N GLY A 594 13.49 17.52 35.55
CA GLY A 594 13.45 16.08 35.80
C GLY A 594 13.80 15.21 34.59
N ALA A 595 14.32 15.80 33.51
CA ALA A 595 14.81 15.02 32.38
C ALA A 595 15.94 14.09 32.80
N ASN A 596 16.02 12.92 32.16
CA ASN A 596 17.02 11.92 32.49
C ASN A 596 17.46 11.10 31.29
N PHE A 597 18.58 10.39 31.45
CA PHE A 597 18.95 9.25 30.62
C PHE A 597 18.89 7.99 31.50
N ASP A 598 18.09 7.01 31.09
CA ASP A 598 18.07 5.69 31.73
C ASP A 598 18.61 4.67 30.74
N LEU A 599 19.87 4.28 30.91
CA LEU A 599 20.53 3.32 30.03
C LEU A 599 20.45 1.88 30.56
N GLY A 600 19.84 1.66 31.73
CA GLY A 600 19.75 0.34 32.37
C GLY A 600 21.10 -0.40 32.37
N SER A 601 21.07 -1.68 31.96
CA SER A 601 22.27 -2.52 31.80
C SER A 601 22.72 -2.67 30.35
N SER A 602 22.33 -1.74 29.47
CA SER A 602 22.81 -1.73 28.09
C SER A 602 24.33 -1.52 28.03
N THR A 603 24.99 -2.10 27.02
CA THR A 603 26.46 -2.14 26.94
C THR A 603 26.99 -1.57 25.62
N GLY A 604 28.24 -1.11 25.61
CA GLY A 604 28.89 -0.62 24.38
C GLY A 604 28.32 0.70 23.84
N ASN A 605 27.53 1.43 24.63
CA ASN A 605 26.94 2.70 24.19
C ASN A 605 28.01 3.80 24.08
N LEU A 606 27.78 4.73 23.17
CA LEU A 606 28.64 5.90 22.96
C LEU A 606 27.79 7.15 22.83
N PHE A 607 28.17 8.21 23.55
CA PHE A 607 27.68 9.57 23.32
C PHE A 607 28.87 10.42 22.92
N ASP A 608 28.77 11.14 21.81
CA ASP A 608 29.83 12.06 21.37
C ASP A 608 29.27 13.23 20.54
N TYR A 609 29.82 14.44 20.70
CA TYR A 609 29.40 15.62 19.94
C TYR A 609 27.90 15.99 20.08
N ASN A 610 27.26 15.72 21.21
CA ASN A 610 25.86 16.14 21.44
C ASN A 610 25.76 17.50 22.15
N ILE A 611 24.63 18.20 22.01
CA ILE A 611 24.29 19.35 22.83
C ILE A 611 23.29 18.92 23.90
N PHE A 612 23.58 19.21 25.17
CA PHE A 612 22.67 19.01 26.29
C PHE A 612 22.36 20.37 26.94
N PHE A 613 21.22 20.96 26.59
CA PHE A 613 20.77 22.23 27.14
C PHE A 613 19.48 22.02 27.94
N SER A 614 19.61 22.02 29.27
CA SER A 614 18.49 21.79 30.21
C SER A 614 18.75 22.47 31.56
N PRO A 615 17.71 22.88 32.31
CA PRO A 615 17.85 23.28 33.71
C PRO A 615 18.45 22.19 34.59
N SER A 616 18.11 20.92 34.34
CA SER A 616 18.69 19.76 35.00
C SER A 616 18.55 18.49 34.16
N ILE A 617 19.57 17.63 34.21
CA ILE A 617 19.55 16.28 33.62
C ILE A 617 20.12 15.32 34.64
N THR A 618 19.33 14.29 34.99
CA THR A 618 19.80 13.18 35.81
C THR A 618 20.48 12.14 34.92
N ASN A 619 21.60 11.58 35.38
CA ASN A 619 22.38 10.56 34.67
C ASN A 619 22.82 10.99 33.26
N GLU A 620 23.15 12.27 33.06
CA GLU A 620 23.71 12.74 31.80
C GLU A 620 24.94 11.88 31.40
N PRO A 621 24.95 11.30 30.18
CA PRO A 621 26.00 10.37 29.78
C PRO A 621 27.34 11.08 29.59
N ALA A 622 28.43 10.31 29.72
CA ALA A 622 29.75 10.81 29.37
C ALA A 622 29.85 11.05 27.86
N ASP A 623 30.13 12.30 27.49
CA ASP A 623 30.33 12.74 26.11
C ASP A 623 31.53 13.71 26.12
N ALA A 624 32.61 13.31 25.45
CA ALA A 624 33.90 14.02 25.48
C ALA A 624 33.85 15.37 24.76
N HIS A 625 32.94 15.53 23.81
CA HIS A 625 32.81 16.73 22.98
C HIS A 625 31.44 17.42 23.18
N LYS A 626 30.79 17.19 24.32
CA LYS A 626 29.49 17.79 24.62
C LYS A 626 29.54 19.31 24.65
N LEU A 627 28.42 19.92 24.28
CA LEU A 627 28.17 21.34 24.51
C LEU A 627 26.96 21.48 25.42
N SER A 628 27.00 22.46 26.33
CA SER A 628 25.89 22.76 27.25
C SER A 628 25.34 24.17 27.08
N LEU A 629 25.76 24.86 26.01
CA LEU A 629 25.26 26.19 25.67
C LEU A 629 23.94 26.07 24.92
N ASN A 630 23.11 27.11 25.06
CA ASN A 630 21.84 27.20 24.35
C ASN A 630 22.07 27.08 22.83
N PRO A 631 21.44 26.12 22.13
CA PRO A 631 21.62 25.92 20.69
C PRO A 631 20.96 27.02 19.84
N LEU A 632 20.28 27.99 20.44
CA LEU A 632 19.63 29.12 19.77
C LEU A 632 18.65 28.69 18.67
N LEU A 633 17.76 27.74 18.99
CA LEU A 633 16.66 27.36 18.09
C LEU A 633 15.80 28.60 17.75
N ILE A 634 15.25 28.64 16.53
CA ILE A 634 14.57 29.82 15.99
C ILE A 634 13.30 30.16 16.77
N ALA A 635 12.36 29.23 16.92
CA ALA A 635 11.11 29.44 17.63
C ALA A 635 10.46 28.09 18.03
N PRO A 636 11.15 27.23 18.80
CA PRO A 636 10.77 25.82 18.98
C PRO A 636 9.45 25.59 19.75
N ASP A 637 8.90 26.63 20.37
CA ASP A 637 7.55 26.62 20.98
C ASP A 637 6.41 26.81 19.97
N SER A 638 6.72 27.18 18.72
CA SER A 638 5.72 27.31 17.65
C SER A 638 5.44 25.93 17.07
N ILE A 639 4.28 25.36 17.40
CA ILE A 639 3.84 24.03 16.96
C ILE A 639 2.68 24.17 15.98
N GLY A 640 2.76 23.40 14.90
CA GLY A 640 1.84 23.27 13.76
C GLY A 640 2.30 22.07 12.92
N SER A 641 1.80 21.90 11.70
CA SER A 641 2.18 20.76 10.84
C SER A 641 3.68 20.72 10.52
N LEU A 642 4.19 19.57 10.04
CA LEU A 642 5.56 19.42 9.52
C LEU A 642 5.91 20.55 8.54
N SER A 643 5.04 20.88 7.59
CA SER A 643 5.30 21.93 6.60
C SER A 643 5.36 23.33 7.21
N ASP A 644 4.58 23.59 8.27
CA ASP A 644 4.48 24.92 8.86
C ASP A 644 5.59 25.18 9.87
N SER A 645 5.99 24.15 10.62
CA SER A 645 6.75 24.32 11.86
C SER A 645 8.17 23.81 11.81
N ILE A 646 8.56 23.02 10.81
CA ILE A 646 9.90 22.41 10.82
C ILE A 646 11.03 23.46 10.85
N SER A 647 10.83 24.60 10.20
CA SER A 647 11.77 25.73 10.21
C SER A 647 11.99 26.37 11.59
N SER A 648 11.03 26.24 12.50
CA SER A 648 11.10 26.80 13.85
C SER A 648 12.16 26.08 14.70
N TYR A 649 12.50 24.84 14.34
CA TYR A 649 13.54 24.02 14.97
C TYR A 649 14.93 24.19 14.33
N GLY A 650 15.08 25.08 13.34
CA GLY A 650 16.38 25.48 12.84
C GLY A 650 17.16 26.29 13.88
N ILE A 651 18.46 26.46 13.66
CA ILE A 651 19.34 27.24 14.55
C ILE A 651 19.59 28.66 14.01
N ARG A 652 19.80 29.61 14.91
CA ARG A 652 20.11 31.02 14.57
C ARG A 652 21.61 31.25 14.37
N LYS A 653 21.95 32.39 13.75
CA LYS A 653 23.33 32.92 13.70
C LYS A 653 23.95 32.91 15.10
N PHE A 654 25.22 32.54 15.18
CA PHE A 654 25.99 32.38 16.43
C PHE A 654 25.58 31.22 17.32
N SER A 655 24.75 30.29 16.83
CA SER A 655 24.50 29.05 17.54
C SER A 655 25.80 28.26 17.75
N PRO A 656 26.02 27.69 18.95
CA PRO A 656 27.14 26.78 19.21
C PRO A 656 27.02 25.46 18.43
N ALA A 657 25.87 25.17 17.82
CA ALA A 657 25.67 23.98 17.00
C ALA A 657 26.31 24.10 15.60
N ILE A 658 26.64 25.32 15.15
CA ILE A 658 27.18 25.58 13.81
C ILE A 658 28.60 25.04 13.68
N ASN A 659 28.85 24.23 12.65
CA ASN A 659 30.13 23.59 12.30
C ASN A 659 30.82 22.94 13.51
N SER A 660 30.04 22.28 14.38
CA SER A 660 30.54 21.72 15.63
C SER A 660 30.25 20.24 15.85
N GLY A 661 29.63 19.56 14.89
CA GLY A 661 29.42 18.11 14.92
C GLY A 661 30.68 17.31 14.55
N MET A 662 30.51 16.02 14.36
CA MET A 662 31.49 15.12 13.75
C MET A 662 30.99 14.64 12.39
N SER A 663 31.90 14.39 11.44
CA SER A 663 31.53 13.76 10.17
C SER A 663 31.14 12.30 10.41
N VAL A 664 29.98 11.90 9.88
CA VAL A 664 29.46 10.53 10.03
C VAL A 664 29.43 9.87 8.64
N PRO A 665 30.20 8.79 8.40
CA PRO A 665 30.20 8.10 7.12
C PRO A 665 28.79 7.64 6.71
N GLY A 666 28.43 7.87 5.45
CA GLY A 666 27.08 7.53 4.95
C GLY A 666 25.98 8.50 5.36
N SER A 667 26.33 9.66 5.95
CA SER A 667 25.40 10.78 6.11
C SER A 667 24.77 11.20 4.78
N PRO A 668 23.52 11.66 4.80
CA PRO A 668 22.87 12.14 3.60
C PRO A 668 23.49 13.46 3.13
N MET A 669 23.25 13.80 1.86
CA MET A 669 23.71 15.07 1.28
C MET A 669 22.85 16.28 1.70
N PHE A 670 21.67 16.04 2.25
CA PHE A 670 20.71 17.08 2.64
C PHE A 670 20.09 16.79 4.01
N ASP A 671 19.73 17.86 4.70
CA ASP A 671 18.99 17.81 5.96
C ASP A 671 17.46 17.68 5.73
N ILE A 672 16.66 17.74 6.81
CA ILE A 672 15.18 17.63 6.73
C ILE A 672 14.52 18.76 5.94
N GLN A 673 15.15 19.93 5.82
CA GLN A 673 14.65 21.07 5.04
C GLN A 673 15.20 21.11 3.61
N GLY A 674 16.08 20.16 3.24
CA GLY A 674 16.75 20.14 1.95
C GLY A 674 17.98 21.04 1.87
N ASN A 675 18.50 21.55 2.99
CA ASN A 675 19.77 22.27 3.01
C ASN A 675 20.93 21.29 2.83
N ALA A 676 21.99 21.70 2.14
CA ALA A 676 23.14 20.84 1.89
C ALA A 676 23.92 20.58 3.19
N VAL A 677 24.13 19.30 3.50
CA VAL A 677 25.03 18.86 4.58
C VAL A 677 26.47 18.88 4.04
N PRO A 678 27.43 19.52 4.72
CA PRO A 678 28.81 19.62 4.24
C PRO A 678 29.45 18.25 3.95
N THR A 679 29.74 17.97 2.67
CA THR A 679 30.44 16.74 2.26
C THR A 679 31.92 16.74 2.66
N TYR A 680 32.53 17.92 2.66
CA TYR A 680 33.92 18.19 3.05
C TYR A 680 33.94 19.33 4.07
N GLY A 681 33.35 19.08 5.24
CA GLY A 681 33.22 20.05 6.31
C GLY A 681 32.72 19.41 7.61
N ILE A 682 32.59 20.24 8.63
CA ILE A 682 32.03 19.82 9.92
C ILE A 682 30.53 20.08 9.86
N PRO A 683 29.66 19.06 9.97
CA PRO A 683 28.21 19.30 9.95
C PRO A 683 27.79 20.05 11.21
N ASP A 684 26.62 20.67 11.13
CA ASP A 684 25.98 21.23 12.32
C ASP A 684 25.48 20.10 13.22
N ARG A 685 25.32 20.39 14.52
CA ARG A 685 24.58 19.51 15.43
C ARG A 685 23.09 19.77 15.27
N GLY A 686 22.28 18.72 15.34
CA GLY A 686 20.83 18.77 15.15
C GLY A 686 20.39 18.39 13.74
N ALA A 687 19.08 18.52 13.51
CA ALA A 687 18.41 18.05 12.30
C ALA A 687 18.43 19.02 11.12
N ILE A 688 18.83 20.27 11.35
CA ILE A 688 18.75 21.35 10.36
C ILE A 688 20.08 22.10 10.33
N GLU A 689 20.72 22.12 9.17
CA GLU A 689 21.92 22.88 8.89
C GLU A 689 21.61 24.37 8.86
N TYR A 690 22.49 25.18 9.42
CA TYR A 690 22.44 26.62 9.34
C TYR A 690 22.77 27.08 7.93
N THR A 691 21.73 27.43 7.19
CA THR A 691 21.89 28.27 6.01
C THR A 691 21.99 29.71 6.49
N GLY A 692 23.21 30.25 6.47
CA GLY A 692 23.41 31.70 6.63
C GLY A 692 22.50 32.48 5.68
N PRO A 693 22.23 33.77 5.93
CA PRO A 693 21.39 34.56 5.04
C PRO A 693 21.91 34.46 3.59
N THR A 694 21.07 33.98 2.68
CA THR A 694 21.34 33.96 1.23
C THR A 694 21.23 35.36 0.62
N ALA A 695 20.82 36.35 1.41
CA ALA A 695 20.87 37.76 1.05
C ALA A 695 22.21 38.37 1.48
N ILE A 696 22.80 39.18 0.61
CA ILE A 696 23.80 40.17 1.04
C ILE A 696 23.09 41.02 2.10
N GLU A 697 23.59 41.03 3.34
CA GLU A 697 23.14 42.02 4.34
C GLU A 697 23.33 43.39 3.69
N GLU A 698 22.25 44.05 3.27
CA GLU A 698 22.25 45.49 3.02
C GLU A 698 22.54 46.12 4.37
N ASN A 699 23.83 46.33 4.62
CA ASN A 699 24.28 47.06 5.78
C ASN A 699 23.71 48.46 5.61
N GLU A 700 22.64 48.81 6.33
CA GLU A 700 21.93 50.10 6.27
C GLU A 700 22.85 51.32 6.51
N SER A 701 24.11 51.07 6.89
CA SER A 701 25.17 52.07 7.04
C SER A 701 25.96 52.39 5.76
N LEU A 702 25.79 51.65 4.66
CA LEU A 702 26.49 51.90 3.40
C LEU A 702 25.65 52.80 2.51
N SER A 703 25.96 54.10 2.54
CA SER A 703 25.34 55.06 1.64
C SER A 703 25.61 54.67 0.18
N LYS A 704 24.54 54.49 -0.59
CA LYS A 704 24.56 54.11 -2.00
C LYS A 704 25.40 55.09 -2.80
N ILE A 705 26.41 54.59 -3.51
CA ILE A 705 27.21 55.39 -4.46
C ILE A 705 26.48 55.41 -5.79
N ASP A 706 26.05 56.58 -6.26
CA ASP A 706 25.40 56.69 -7.57
C ASP A 706 26.39 56.41 -8.69
N VAL A 707 25.95 55.59 -9.66
CA VAL A 707 26.72 55.27 -10.87
C VAL A 707 25.87 55.50 -12.11
N HIS A 708 26.49 55.98 -13.19
CA HIS A 708 25.79 56.18 -14.47
C HIS A 708 26.76 56.19 -15.65
N PRO A 709 26.33 55.80 -16.86
CA PRO A 709 25.14 54.98 -17.11
C PRO A 709 25.30 53.59 -16.48
N ASN A 710 24.19 52.93 -16.15
CA ASN A 710 24.17 51.54 -15.70
C ASN A 710 22.92 50.89 -16.33
N PRO A 711 23.05 50.08 -17.40
CA PRO A 711 24.28 49.48 -17.93
C PRO A 711 25.30 50.45 -18.54
N ALA A 712 26.60 50.13 -18.41
CA ALA A 712 27.72 50.87 -18.98
C ALA A 712 28.37 50.12 -20.14
N HIS A 713 28.61 50.81 -21.25
CA HIS A 713 29.29 50.27 -22.44
C HIS A 713 30.74 50.79 -22.54
N ASP A 714 30.93 52.09 -22.78
CA ASP A 714 32.28 52.68 -22.94
C ASP A 714 32.88 53.18 -21.63
N PHE A 715 32.04 53.82 -20.80
CA PHE A 715 32.45 54.46 -19.55
C PHE A 715 31.41 54.27 -18.45
N LEU A 716 31.89 54.18 -17.21
CA LEU A 716 31.07 54.25 -16.00
C LEU A 716 31.52 55.45 -15.17
N PHE A 717 30.59 56.34 -14.85
CA PHE A 717 30.80 57.44 -13.91
C PHE A 717 30.33 57.03 -12.52
N ILE A 718 31.11 57.38 -11.50
CA ILE A 718 30.89 57.01 -10.10
C ILE A 718 30.89 58.30 -9.28
N ASN A 719 29.77 58.63 -8.63
CA ASN A 719 29.63 59.82 -7.80
C ASN A 719 30.31 59.63 -6.45
N LEU A 720 31.40 60.36 -6.23
CA LEU A 720 32.24 60.30 -5.03
C LEU A 720 32.06 61.52 -4.11
N LYS A 721 31.05 62.37 -4.34
CA LYS A 721 30.84 63.60 -3.55
C LYS A 721 30.61 63.34 -2.07
N MET A 722 30.12 62.16 -1.72
CA MET A 722 29.91 61.76 -0.32
C MET A 722 31.18 61.23 0.36
N LEU A 723 32.27 61.01 -0.39
CA LEU A 723 33.54 60.53 0.16
C LEU A 723 34.47 61.72 0.49
N PRO A 724 35.36 61.56 1.49
CA PRO A 724 36.43 62.53 1.72
C PRO A 724 37.28 62.74 0.46
N LYS A 725 37.82 63.95 0.32
CA LYS A 725 38.85 64.22 -0.70
C LYS A 725 40.13 63.48 -0.35
N GLY A 726 40.78 62.88 -1.35
CA GLY A 726 42.03 62.13 -1.18
C GLY A 726 42.06 60.85 -2.02
N GLU A 727 43.06 60.00 -1.76
CA GLU A 727 43.21 58.70 -2.42
C GLU A 727 41.96 57.84 -2.20
N THR A 728 41.38 57.37 -3.31
CA THR A 728 40.21 56.51 -3.36
C THR A 728 40.50 55.33 -4.29
N GLU A 729 40.21 54.13 -3.82
CA GLU A 729 40.35 52.87 -4.55
C GLU A 729 38.98 52.39 -5.01
N ILE A 730 38.87 52.01 -6.29
CA ILE A 730 37.65 51.54 -6.94
C ILE A 730 37.92 50.13 -7.45
N GLY A 731 37.23 49.14 -6.87
CA GLY A 731 37.35 47.73 -7.20
C GLY A 731 36.07 47.17 -7.80
N PHE A 732 36.20 46.36 -8.86
CA PHE A 732 35.12 45.60 -9.47
C PHE A 732 35.31 44.12 -9.18
N TYR A 733 34.27 43.47 -8.69
CA TYR A 733 34.28 42.05 -8.33
C TYR A 733 33.21 41.30 -9.12
N SER A 734 33.50 40.07 -9.54
CA SER A 734 32.49 39.20 -10.17
C SER A 734 31.39 38.82 -9.17
N SER A 735 30.29 38.24 -9.67
CA SER A 735 29.24 37.63 -8.84
C SER A 735 29.75 36.51 -7.92
N GLU A 736 30.92 35.92 -8.22
CA GLU A 736 31.61 34.94 -7.39
C GLU A 736 32.56 35.58 -6.35
N GLY A 737 32.58 36.92 -6.24
CA GLY A 737 33.42 37.67 -5.32
C GLY A 737 34.89 37.80 -5.73
N ARG A 738 35.26 37.44 -6.98
CA ARG A 738 36.64 37.54 -7.46
C ARG A 738 36.94 38.95 -7.95
N LEU A 739 38.08 39.53 -7.54
CA LEU A 739 38.52 40.84 -8.03
C LEU A 739 38.81 40.78 -9.54
N CYS A 740 38.10 41.59 -10.32
CA CYS A 740 38.24 41.68 -11.78
C CYS A 740 39.05 42.90 -12.22
N TYR A 741 38.88 44.04 -11.54
CA TYR A 741 39.60 45.28 -11.84
C TYR A 741 39.74 46.13 -10.59
N ILE A 742 40.82 46.90 -10.50
CA ILE A 742 41.03 47.87 -9.42
C ILE A 742 41.75 49.10 -9.96
N GLU A 743 41.31 50.29 -9.55
CA GLU A 743 41.93 51.56 -9.88
C GLU A 743 42.02 52.47 -8.67
N LYS A 744 43.18 53.10 -8.48
CA LYS A 744 43.38 54.13 -7.46
C LYS A 744 43.34 55.49 -8.13
N ILE A 745 42.56 56.40 -7.56
CA ILE A 745 42.37 57.75 -8.06
C ILE A 745 42.49 58.76 -6.92
N GLU A 746 42.71 60.02 -7.28
CA GLU A 746 42.63 61.14 -6.35
C GLU A 746 41.24 61.80 -6.46
N ASN A 747 40.40 61.67 -5.42
CA ASN A 747 39.04 62.22 -5.40
C ASN A 747 39.05 63.74 -5.15
N ASN A 748 39.42 64.52 -6.16
CA ASN A 748 39.42 66.00 -6.08
C ASN A 748 38.12 66.65 -6.54
N THR A 749 37.43 66.00 -7.49
CA THR A 749 36.28 66.52 -8.23
C THR A 749 34.94 65.99 -7.74
N GLY A 750 34.94 64.92 -6.91
CA GLY A 750 33.72 64.27 -6.45
C GLY A 750 33.11 63.30 -7.47
N GLU A 751 33.82 62.94 -8.54
CA GLU A 751 33.37 61.96 -9.52
C GLU A 751 34.56 61.23 -10.15
N ALA A 752 34.42 59.91 -10.31
CA ALA A 752 35.36 59.08 -11.05
C ALA A 752 34.78 58.64 -12.38
N ARG A 753 35.63 58.51 -13.40
CA ARG A 753 35.27 57.98 -14.72
C ARG A 753 36.12 56.77 -15.04
N ILE A 754 35.51 55.59 -15.08
CA ILE A 754 36.16 54.33 -15.45
C ILE A 754 35.95 54.08 -16.94
N ASN A 755 37.03 53.80 -17.66
CA ASN A 755 36.97 53.36 -19.05
C ASN A 755 36.88 51.82 -19.07
N ILE A 756 35.76 51.29 -19.54
CA ILE A 756 35.45 49.85 -19.47
C ILE A 756 36.42 49.03 -20.34
N ALA A 757 36.69 49.50 -21.56
CA ALA A 757 37.63 48.84 -22.47
C ALA A 757 39.05 48.78 -21.91
N LYS A 758 39.52 49.86 -21.26
CA LYS A 758 40.83 49.90 -20.60
C LYS A 758 40.88 48.98 -19.39
N ALA A 759 39.79 48.89 -18.63
CA ALA A 759 39.65 48.00 -17.49
C ALA A 759 39.56 46.51 -17.90
N LYS A 760 39.33 46.22 -19.19
CA LYS A 760 39.14 44.87 -19.75
C LYS A 760 38.02 44.10 -19.05
N LEU A 761 37.01 44.81 -18.55
CA LEU A 761 35.80 44.20 -18.00
C LEU A 761 35.00 43.60 -19.15
N LYS A 762 34.50 42.38 -18.97
CA LYS A 762 33.68 41.69 -19.96
C LYS A 762 32.21 42.06 -19.70
N PRO A 763 31.31 41.88 -20.68
CA PRO A 763 29.88 42.01 -20.44
C PRO A 763 29.44 41.10 -19.28
N GLY A 764 28.72 41.66 -18.31
CA GLY A 764 28.34 40.96 -17.08
C GLY A 764 27.95 41.87 -15.91
N ILE A 765 27.54 41.25 -14.80
CA ILE A 765 27.18 41.94 -13.56
C ILE A 765 28.36 41.90 -12.60
N TYR A 766 28.71 43.07 -12.07
CA TYR A 766 29.81 43.28 -11.13
C TYR A 766 29.33 43.95 -9.85
N ILE A 767 30.02 43.65 -8.75
CA ILE A 767 29.91 44.38 -7.49
C ILE A 767 30.97 45.47 -7.47
N LEU A 768 30.56 46.71 -7.22
CA LEU A 768 31.47 47.86 -7.12
C LEU A 768 31.79 48.13 -5.64
N LYS A 769 33.07 48.13 -5.31
CA LYS A 769 33.58 48.55 -4.01
C LYS A 769 34.39 49.83 -4.18
N VAL A 770 34.07 50.85 -3.40
CA VAL A 770 34.84 52.08 -3.36
C VAL A 770 35.36 52.29 -1.93
N SER A 771 36.66 52.45 -1.78
CA SER A 771 37.33 52.57 -0.48
C SER A 771 38.19 53.83 -0.44
N SER A 772 38.07 54.63 0.61
CA SER A 772 38.99 55.73 0.93
C SER A 772 39.66 55.45 2.29
N LYS A 773 40.57 56.31 2.71
CA LYS A 773 41.36 56.14 3.95
C LYS A 773 40.50 55.85 5.20
N ASP A 774 39.31 56.46 5.29
CA ASP A 774 38.45 56.40 6.49
C ASP A 774 37.03 55.89 6.20
N SER A 775 36.71 55.44 4.98
CA SER A 775 35.38 54.95 4.61
C SER A 775 35.40 53.89 3.50
N VAL A 776 34.53 52.87 3.62
CA VAL A 776 34.32 51.85 2.60
C VAL A 776 32.85 51.84 2.23
N HIS A 777 32.56 51.93 0.93
CA HIS A 777 31.21 51.94 0.37
C HIS A 777 31.08 50.81 -0.65
N LEU A 778 29.93 50.13 -0.64
CA LEU A 778 29.60 49.07 -1.60
C LEU A 778 28.36 49.50 -2.38
N ASN A 779 28.38 49.31 -3.71
CA ASN A 779 27.17 49.34 -4.53
C ASN A 779 27.01 47.99 -5.22
N THR A 780 25.82 47.40 -5.05
CA THR A 780 25.60 45.97 -5.23
C THR A 780 25.56 45.52 -6.69
N GLN A 781 25.23 46.39 -7.66
CA GLN A 781 25.07 45.96 -9.06
C GLN A 781 25.48 47.02 -10.09
N VAL A 782 26.61 46.78 -10.77
CA VAL A 782 27.01 47.48 -12.01
C VAL A 782 26.93 46.49 -13.16
N ILE A 783 26.20 46.85 -14.21
CA ILE A 783 26.04 46.05 -15.42
C ILE A 783 26.97 46.62 -16.48
N ILE A 784 27.85 45.79 -17.02
CA ILE A 784 28.67 46.10 -18.19
C ILE A 784 28.05 45.38 -19.40
N ASP A 785 27.75 46.13 -20.47
CA ASP A 785 27.17 45.62 -21.73
C ASP A 785 28.25 45.44 -22.81
#